data_AF-A0A2J8U4F0-F1
#
_entry.id   AF-A0A2J8U4F0-F1
#
_cell.length_a   1.000
_cell.length_b   1.000
_cell.length_c   1.000
_cell.angle_alpha   90.00
_cell.angle_beta   90.00
_cell.angle_gamma   90.00
#
_symmetry.space_group_name_H-M   'P 1'
#
loop_
_entity.id
_entity.type
_entity.pdbx_description
1 polymer ?
#
loop_
_entity_poly.entity_id
_entity_poly.type
_entity_poly.pdbx_seq_one_letter_code
_entity_poly.pdbx_strand_id
1 'polypeptide(L)'
;MEDPAAPGTGGPPANGNGNGGGKGKQAAPKGREAFRSQRRESEGSVDCPTLEFEYGDADGHAAELSELYSYTENLEFTNNRRCFEEDFKTQVQGKEWLELEEDAQKAYIMGLLDRLEVVSRERRLKVARAVLYLAQGTFGECDSEVDVLHWSRYNCFLLYQMGTFSTFLELLHMEIDNSQACSSALRKPAVSIADSTELRVLLSVMYLMVENIRLERETDPCGWRTARETFRTELSFSMHNEEPFALLLFSMVTKFCSGLAPHFPIKKVLLLLWKVVMFTLGGFEHLQTLKVQKRAELGLPPLAEDSIQVVKSMRAASPPSYTLDLGESQLAPPPSKLRGRRGSRRQLLTKQDSLDIYNERDLFKTEEPATEEEEESAGDGERTLDGELDLLEQDPLVPPPPSQASLSAERVAFPKGLPWAPKVRQKDIEHFLEMSRNKFIGFTLGQDTDTLVGLPRPIHESVKTLKQHKYISIADVQIKNEEELEKCPMSLGEEVVPQTPCEILYQGMLYSLPQYMIALLKILLAAAPTSKAKTDSINILADVLPEEMPITVLQSMKLGIDVNRHKEIIVKSISTLLLLLLKHFKLNHIYQFEYVSQHLVFANCIPLILKFFNQNILSYITAKNSISVLDYPCCTIQDLPELTTESLYELW
;
A
#
# COMPACT_ATOMS: atom_id res chain seq x y z
N MET A 1 -4.71 -38.56 -62.86
CA MET A 1 -3.32 -39.06 -62.86
C MET A 1 -2.84 -38.91 -61.44
N GLU A 2 -3.38 -39.76 -60.56
CA GLU A 2 -2.79 -41.05 -60.14
C GLU A 2 -1.96 -40.84 -58.88
N ASP A 3 -2.66 -40.96 -57.74
CA ASP A 3 -2.21 -41.74 -56.57
C ASP A 3 -1.73 -43.15 -57.03
N PRO A 4 -0.96 -43.96 -56.24
CA PRO A 4 -1.11 -44.10 -54.79
C PRO A 4 0.11 -44.59 -53.96
N ALA A 5 -0.16 -44.77 -52.66
CA ALA A 5 0.14 -45.96 -51.84
C ALA A 5 1.42 -46.05 -50.98
N ALA A 6 1.17 -46.00 -49.66
CA ALA A 6 1.85 -46.70 -48.55
C ALA A 6 1.88 -48.25 -48.77
N PRO A 7 2.44 -49.16 -47.92
CA PRO A 7 2.59 -49.08 -46.44
C PRO A 7 3.82 -49.83 -45.85
N GLY A 8 3.90 -49.95 -44.51
CA GLY A 8 4.48 -51.17 -43.89
C GLY A 8 5.43 -51.02 -42.69
N THR A 9 4.85 -51.03 -41.49
CA THR A 9 5.27 -51.67 -40.22
C THR A 9 6.57 -52.52 -40.13
N GLY A 10 7.28 -52.42 -39.00
CA GLY A 10 8.08 -53.54 -38.46
C GLY A 10 9.16 -53.14 -37.43
N GLY A 11 8.99 -53.59 -36.18
CA GLY A 11 9.94 -53.38 -35.07
C GLY A 11 11.14 -54.35 -35.03
N PRO A 12 11.77 -54.52 -33.84
CA PRO A 12 13.22 -54.49 -33.53
C PRO A 12 13.90 -55.89 -33.66
N PRO A 13 15.23 -56.17 -33.43
CA PRO A 13 16.00 -55.79 -32.21
C PRO A 13 17.56 -55.71 -32.29
N ALA A 14 18.13 -55.35 -31.12
CA ALA A 14 19.35 -55.87 -30.49
C ALA A 14 20.74 -55.84 -31.18
N ASN A 15 21.61 -55.01 -30.61
CA ASN A 15 22.83 -55.40 -29.87
C ASN A 15 23.88 -56.28 -30.58
N GLY A 16 25.13 -55.79 -30.72
CA GLY A 16 26.24 -56.66 -31.14
C GLY A 16 27.56 -55.99 -31.52
N ASN A 17 28.22 -55.38 -30.55
CA ASN A 17 29.68 -55.32 -30.29
C ASN A 17 30.67 -55.87 -31.36
N GLY A 18 31.74 -55.15 -31.71
CA GLY A 18 32.83 -55.77 -32.49
C GLY A 18 33.99 -54.95 -33.08
N ASN A 19 34.71 -54.19 -32.25
CA ASN A 19 36.19 -54.13 -32.17
C ASN A 19 37.12 -53.68 -33.33
N GLY A 20 38.05 -52.78 -32.99
CA GLY A 20 39.40 -52.62 -33.57
C GLY A 20 39.63 -51.34 -34.39
N GLY A 21 40.59 -50.44 -34.12
CA GLY A 21 41.62 -50.35 -33.10
C GLY A 21 42.58 -49.18 -33.40
N GLY A 22 42.91 -48.39 -32.36
CA GLY A 22 44.21 -47.76 -32.11
C GLY A 22 44.71 -46.57 -32.95
N LYS A 23 44.84 -45.39 -32.32
CA LYS A 23 46.11 -44.84 -31.77
C LYS A 23 45.97 -43.37 -31.31
N GLY A 24 46.61 -43.03 -30.19
CA GLY A 24 47.19 -41.69 -29.94
C GLY A 24 46.57 -40.85 -28.82
N LYS A 25 47.26 -40.79 -27.68
CA LYS A 25 46.94 -40.02 -26.45
C LYS A 25 47.00 -38.49 -26.64
N GLN A 26 46.21 -37.75 -25.84
CA GLN A 26 46.73 -36.72 -24.92
C GLN A 26 45.69 -36.40 -23.83
N ALA A 27 46.13 -36.42 -22.58
CA ALA A 27 45.33 -36.17 -21.38
C ALA A 27 45.38 -34.67 -21.03
N ALA A 28 44.22 -34.09 -20.71
CA ALA A 28 44.05 -32.72 -20.20
C ALA A 28 43.15 -32.72 -18.95
N PRO A 29 43.26 -31.73 -18.05
CA PRO A 29 43.04 -31.92 -16.62
C PRO A 29 41.56 -31.77 -16.21
N LYS A 30 41.07 -32.75 -15.45
CA LYS A 30 39.82 -32.70 -14.69
C LYS A 30 39.97 -31.71 -13.53
N GLY A 31 39.64 -30.45 -13.77
CA GLY A 31 39.61 -29.41 -12.71
C GLY A 31 38.60 -28.29 -12.94
N ARG A 32 37.93 -28.23 -14.10
CA ARG A 32 37.07 -27.10 -14.49
C ARG A 32 35.57 -27.43 -14.62
N GLU A 33 35.19 -28.70 -14.50
CA GLU A 33 33.79 -29.13 -14.63
C GLU A 33 33.02 -29.14 -13.30
N ALA A 34 33.71 -29.27 -12.15
CA ALA A 34 33.06 -29.22 -10.83
C ALA A 34 32.49 -27.82 -10.48
N PHE A 35 33.13 -26.75 -10.97
CA PHE A 35 32.64 -25.37 -10.79
C PHE A 35 31.48 -25.01 -11.73
N ARG A 36 31.28 -25.74 -12.83
CA ARG A 36 30.13 -25.57 -13.73
C ARG A 36 28.90 -26.33 -13.23
N SER A 37 29.08 -27.47 -12.56
CA SER A 37 27.96 -28.21 -11.96
C SER A 37 27.40 -27.52 -10.72
N GLN A 38 28.25 -26.91 -9.87
CA GLN A 38 27.78 -26.13 -8.72
C GLN A 38 27.01 -24.85 -9.09
N ARG A 39 27.27 -24.30 -10.29
CA ARG A 39 26.50 -23.16 -10.82
C ARG A 39 25.17 -23.58 -11.46
N ARG A 40 25.03 -24.85 -11.87
CA ARG A 40 23.78 -25.43 -12.39
C ARG A 40 22.87 -26.01 -11.30
N GLU A 41 23.42 -26.42 -10.16
CA GLU A 41 22.60 -26.86 -9.00
C GLU A 41 22.03 -25.68 -8.20
N SER A 42 22.41 -24.44 -8.53
CA SER A 42 21.76 -23.21 -8.06
C SER A 42 20.65 -22.72 -8.99
N GLU A 43 20.47 -23.37 -10.14
CA GLU A 43 19.37 -23.13 -11.11
C GLU A 43 18.21 -24.11 -10.88
N GLY A 44 18.13 -24.72 -9.69
CA GLY A 44 16.85 -25.09 -9.10
C GLY A 44 16.11 -23.84 -8.62
N SER A 45 16.03 -22.82 -9.48
CA SER A 45 15.13 -21.69 -9.29
C SER A 45 13.75 -22.31 -9.32
N VAL A 46 13.11 -22.41 -8.16
CA VAL A 46 11.65 -22.37 -8.12
C VAL A 46 11.29 -21.22 -9.06
N ASP A 47 10.62 -21.52 -10.18
CA ASP A 47 10.09 -20.50 -11.09
C ASP A 47 9.17 -19.63 -10.25
N CYS A 48 9.75 -18.60 -9.64
CA CYS A 48 9.02 -17.65 -8.84
C CYS A 48 8.39 -16.75 -9.90
N PRO A 49 7.07 -16.83 -10.12
CA PRO A 49 6.42 -16.05 -11.15
C PRO A 49 6.78 -14.58 -10.90
N THR A 50 7.25 -13.90 -11.95
CA THR A 50 7.47 -12.46 -11.89
C THR A 50 6.12 -11.83 -11.55
N LEU A 51 5.98 -11.33 -10.33
CA LEU A 51 4.78 -10.60 -9.92
C LEU A 51 4.81 -9.24 -10.62
N GLU A 52 3.94 -9.05 -11.58
CA GLU A 52 3.63 -7.72 -12.11
C GLU A 52 2.77 -7.00 -11.08
N PHE A 53 3.32 -5.94 -10.49
CA PHE A 53 2.58 -5.05 -9.58
C PHE A 53 2.83 -3.61 -9.98
N GLU A 54 1.80 -2.78 -9.85
CA GLU A 54 1.90 -1.34 -10.01
C GLU A 54 1.76 -0.66 -8.66
N TYR A 55 2.74 0.18 -8.30
CA TYR A 55 2.56 1.07 -7.14
C TYR A 55 1.72 2.28 -7.59
N GLY A 56 0.44 2.24 -7.23
CA GLY A 56 -0.51 3.34 -7.40
C GLY A 56 -1.26 3.64 -6.10
N ASP A 57 -1.80 4.85 -5.99
CA ASP A 57 -2.70 5.24 -4.88
C ASP A 57 -4.09 4.62 -5.04
N ALA A 58 -4.48 4.21 -6.24
CA ALA A 58 -5.74 3.55 -6.57
C ALA A 58 -5.52 2.57 -7.73
N ASP A 59 -6.42 1.60 -7.87
CA ASP A 59 -6.49 0.68 -9.00
C ASP A 59 -7.28 1.29 -10.18
N GLY A 60 -7.54 0.52 -11.23
CA GLY A 60 -8.36 0.92 -12.36
C GLY A 60 -9.78 1.33 -11.96
N HIS A 61 -10.37 2.27 -12.71
CA HIS A 61 -11.67 2.87 -12.42
C HIS A 61 -12.77 1.83 -12.19
N ALA A 62 -12.86 0.79 -13.03
CA ALA A 62 -13.84 -0.29 -12.86
C ALA A 62 -13.61 -1.09 -11.56
N ALA A 63 -12.36 -1.43 -11.23
CA ALA A 63 -12.02 -2.17 -10.03
C ALA A 63 -12.39 -1.38 -8.76
N GLU A 64 -12.08 -0.08 -8.73
CA GLU A 64 -12.41 0.81 -7.61
C GLU A 64 -13.93 0.98 -7.39
N LEU A 65 -14.72 0.98 -8.46
CA LEU A 65 -16.19 0.97 -8.36
C LEU A 65 -16.72 -0.41 -7.96
N SER A 66 -16.09 -1.49 -8.39
CA SER A 66 -16.46 -2.85 -8.00
C SER A 66 -16.27 -3.09 -6.50
N GLU A 67 -15.19 -2.57 -5.89
CA GLU A 67 -14.89 -2.74 -4.46
C GLU A 67 -16.01 -2.21 -3.53
N LEU A 68 -16.76 -1.21 -4.00
CA LEU A 68 -17.90 -0.64 -3.28
C LEU A 68 -18.98 -1.70 -2.97
N TYR A 69 -19.26 -2.59 -3.92
CA TYR A 69 -20.37 -3.54 -3.86
C TYR A 69 -19.92 -4.91 -3.36
N SER A 70 -20.72 -5.51 -2.50
CA SER A 70 -20.63 -6.93 -2.15
C SER A 70 -21.48 -7.75 -3.13
N TYR A 71 -21.17 -9.02 -3.36
CA TYR A 71 -21.93 -9.86 -4.28
C TYR A 71 -23.35 -10.19 -3.78
N THR A 72 -23.60 -10.03 -2.47
CA THR A 72 -24.94 -10.10 -1.87
C THR A 72 -25.83 -8.92 -2.29
N GLU A 73 -25.24 -7.78 -2.70
CA GLU A 73 -25.98 -6.58 -3.10
C GLU A 73 -26.49 -6.62 -4.55
N ASN A 74 -26.23 -7.70 -5.29
CA ASN A 74 -26.54 -7.77 -6.73
C ASN A 74 -28.03 -7.47 -7.04
N LEU A 75 -28.97 -7.96 -6.22
CA LEU A 75 -30.40 -7.66 -6.40
C LEU A 75 -30.76 -6.18 -6.22
N GLU A 76 -29.93 -5.40 -5.51
CA GLU A 76 -30.16 -3.96 -5.31
C GLU A 76 -30.01 -3.19 -6.62
N PHE A 77 -29.15 -3.60 -7.56
CA PHE A 77 -29.03 -2.95 -8.87
C PHE A 77 -30.37 -2.94 -9.62
N THR A 78 -31.02 -4.10 -9.69
CA THR A 78 -32.34 -4.23 -10.34
C THR A 78 -33.42 -3.47 -9.60
N ASN A 79 -33.35 -3.39 -8.26
CA ASN A 79 -34.29 -2.60 -7.46
C ASN A 79 -34.08 -1.09 -7.68
N ASN A 80 -32.83 -0.62 -7.78
CA ASN A 80 -32.50 0.78 -8.04
C ASN A 80 -33.03 1.22 -9.40
N ARG A 81 -32.78 0.40 -10.43
CA ARG A 81 -33.31 0.60 -11.78
C ARG A 81 -34.84 0.68 -11.78
N ARG A 82 -35.53 -0.25 -11.11
CA ARG A 82 -37.00 -0.23 -11.01
C ARG A 82 -37.52 1.05 -10.34
N CYS A 83 -36.91 1.49 -9.24
CA CYS A 83 -37.30 2.73 -8.57
C CYS A 83 -37.14 3.95 -9.48
N PHE A 84 -36.05 4.01 -10.26
CA PHE A 84 -35.84 5.06 -11.25
C PHE A 84 -36.88 5.01 -12.37
N GLU A 85 -37.08 3.86 -13.01
CA GLU A 85 -37.99 3.75 -14.15
C GLU A 85 -39.44 4.07 -13.79
N GLU A 86 -39.90 3.65 -12.60
CA GLU A 86 -41.24 3.96 -12.10
C GLU A 86 -41.44 5.47 -11.92
N ASP A 87 -40.47 6.17 -11.31
CA ASP A 87 -40.53 7.63 -11.15
C ASP A 87 -40.37 8.35 -12.50
N PHE A 88 -39.39 7.95 -13.30
CA PHE A 88 -39.06 8.57 -14.58
C PHE A 88 -40.22 8.51 -15.57
N LYS A 89 -40.89 7.35 -15.71
CA LYS A 89 -42.07 7.18 -16.58
C LYS A 89 -43.25 8.08 -16.18
N THR A 90 -43.33 8.48 -14.90
CA THR A 90 -44.40 9.40 -14.45
C THR A 90 -44.11 10.86 -14.80
N GLN A 91 -42.83 11.26 -14.82
CA GLN A 91 -42.41 12.64 -15.04
C GLN A 91 -42.10 12.94 -16.52
N VAL A 92 -41.49 11.98 -17.22
CA VAL A 92 -41.02 12.11 -18.61
C VAL A 92 -41.72 11.05 -19.46
N GLN A 93 -42.44 11.48 -20.49
CA GLN A 93 -43.18 10.59 -21.38
C GLN A 93 -42.41 10.32 -22.68
N GLY A 94 -42.13 9.04 -22.94
CA GLY A 94 -41.72 8.55 -24.25
C GLY A 94 -40.29 8.91 -24.69
N LYS A 95 -39.39 9.18 -23.74
CA LYS A 95 -37.95 9.37 -23.98
C LYS A 95 -37.14 8.59 -22.97
N GLU A 96 -35.90 8.27 -23.32
CA GLU A 96 -34.90 7.66 -22.43
C GLU A 96 -34.03 8.72 -21.73
N TRP A 97 -33.31 8.36 -20.67
CA TRP A 97 -32.48 9.31 -19.92
C TRP A 97 -31.37 9.89 -20.80
N LEU A 98 -30.73 9.04 -21.60
CA LEU A 98 -29.64 9.41 -22.50
C LEU A 98 -30.09 10.31 -23.67
N GLU A 99 -31.38 10.32 -24.01
CA GLU A 99 -31.97 11.16 -25.07
C GLU A 99 -32.36 12.57 -24.59
N LEU A 100 -32.30 12.83 -23.28
CA LEU A 100 -32.65 14.12 -22.72
C LEU A 100 -31.52 15.14 -22.88
N GLU A 101 -31.89 16.37 -23.22
CA GLU A 101 -31.00 17.52 -23.14
C GLU A 101 -30.60 17.80 -21.69
N GLU A 102 -29.40 18.37 -21.49
CA GLU A 102 -28.83 18.62 -20.16
C GLU A 102 -29.78 19.43 -19.25
N ASP A 103 -30.50 20.42 -19.79
CA ASP A 103 -31.47 21.22 -19.02
C ASP A 103 -32.66 20.39 -18.52
N ALA A 104 -33.13 19.43 -19.32
CA ALA A 104 -34.21 18.53 -18.93
C ALA A 104 -33.72 17.49 -17.89
N GLN A 105 -32.48 17.02 -18.03
CA GLN A 105 -31.83 16.15 -17.03
C GLN A 105 -31.70 16.88 -15.68
N LYS A 106 -31.25 18.15 -15.69
CA LYS A 106 -31.18 19.01 -14.50
C LYS A 106 -32.55 19.20 -13.85
N ALA A 107 -33.58 19.51 -14.65
CA ALA A 107 -34.94 19.69 -14.13
C ALA A 107 -35.48 18.42 -13.46
N TYR A 108 -35.20 17.24 -14.03
CA TYR A 108 -35.59 15.97 -13.43
C TYR A 108 -34.86 15.70 -12.11
N ILE A 109 -33.53 15.92 -12.07
CA ILE A 109 -32.73 15.77 -10.84
C ILE A 109 -33.22 16.72 -9.75
N MET A 110 -33.47 17.98 -10.07
CA MET A 110 -34.03 18.95 -9.13
C MET A 110 -35.36 18.46 -8.54
N GLY A 111 -36.24 17.92 -9.38
CA GLY A 111 -37.47 17.28 -8.90
C GLY A 111 -37.24 16.07 -8.00
N LEU A 112 -36.20 15.25 -8.26
CA LEU A 112 -35.83 14.15 -7.36
C LEU A 112 -35.38 14.69 -5.99
N LEU A 113 -34.56 15.74 -5.97
CA LEU A 113 -34.10 16.37 -4.73
C LEU A 113 -35.27 16.92 -3.91
N ASP A 114 -36.24 17.60 -4.54
CA ASP A 114 -37.46 18.04 -3.86
C ASP A 114 -38.25 16.86 -3.24
N ARG A 115 -38.26 15.70 -3.91
CA ARG A 115 -38.93 14.48 -3.41
C ARG A 115 -38.14 13.77 -2.31
N LEU A 116 -36.87 14.06 -2.11
CA LEU A 116 -36.09 13.55 -0.97
C LEU A 116 -36.47 14.23 0.35
N GLU A 117 -37.05 15.42 0.31
CA GLU A 117 -37.50 16.16 1.51
C GLU A 117 -38.77 15.58 2.16
N VAL A 118 -39.37 14.55 1.55
CA VAL A 118 -40.61 13.92 2.03
C VAL A 118 -40.40 13.22 3.37
N VAL A 119 -41.34 13.39 4.32
CA VAL A 119 -41.26 12.78 5.66
C VAL A 119 -41.25 11.24 5.65
N SER A 120 -41.85 10.61 4.63
CA SER A 120 -41.95 9.16 4.53
C SER A 120 -40.60 8.51 4.18
N ARG A 121 -40.03 7.77 5.13
CA ARG A 121 -38.78 7.01 4.98
C ARG A 121 -38.76 6.11 3.74
N GLU A 122 -39.83 5.35 3.49
CA GLU A 122 -39.91 4.44 2.34
C GLU A 122 -39.88 5.20 1.01
N ARG A 123 -40.58 6.33 0.91
CA ARG A 123 -40.58 7.16 -0.29
C ARG A 123 -39.21 7.79 -0.52
N ARG A 124 -38.58 8.33 0.52
CA ARG A 124 -37.20 8.86 0.43
C ARG A 124 -36.23 7.80 -0.07
N LEU A 125 -36.31 6.58 0.47
CA LEU A 125 -35.43 5.49 0.04
C LEU A 125 -35.62 5.14 -1.45
N LYS A 126 -36.86 5.12 -1.96
CA LYS A 126 -37.11 4.90 -3.40
C LYS A 126 -36.48 5.98 -4.27
N VAL A 127 -36.59 7.24 -3.87
CA VAL A 127 -35.98 8.37 -4.59
C VAL A 127 -34.45 8.32 -4.48
N ALA A 128 -33.90 8.02 -3.31
CA ALA A 128 -32.45 7.86 -3.12
C ALA A 128 -31.88 6.71 -3.96
N ARG A 129 -32.63 5.61 -4.11
CA ARG A 129 -32.30 4.52 -5.03
C ARG A 129 -32.33 4.94 -6.50
N ALA A 130 -33.27 5.80 -6.89
CA ALA A 130 -33.29 6.36 -8.25
C ALA A 130 -32.06 7.24 -8.52
N VAL A 131 -31.65 8.08 -7.55
CA VAL A 131 -30.40 8.86 -7.64
C VAL A 131 -29.17 7.93 -7.68
N LEU A 132 -29.17 6.84 -6.92
CA LEU A 132 -28.10 5.84 -6.98
C LEU A 132 -28.01 5.18 -8.36
N TYR A 133 -29.13 4.86 -9.00
CA TYR A 133 -29.14 4.33 -10.36
C TYR A 133 -28.54 5.32 -11.37
N LEU A 134 -28.85 6.61 -11.25
CA LEU A 134 -28.21 7.66 -12.07
C LEU A 134 -26.70 7.69 -11.83
N ALA A 135 -26.25 7.68 -10.58
CA ALA A 135 -24.83 7.66 -10.24
C ALA A 135 -24.13 6.37 -10.71
N GLN A 136 -24.84 5.25 -10.82
CA GLN A 136 -24.38 3.97 -11.39
C GLN A 136 -24.32 3.98 -12.93
N GLY A 137 -24.55 5.13 -13.57
CA GLY A 137 -24.36 5.28 -15.01
C GLY A 137 -25.45 4.67 -15.87
N THR A 138 -26.68 4.59 -15.33
CA THR A 138 -27.89 4.24 -16.10
C THR A 138 -27.71 3.02 -16.99
N PHE A 139 -27.09 1.98 -16.43
CA PHE A 139 -26.64 0.78 -17.15
C PHE A 139 -27.73 0.06 -17.95
N GLY A 140 -29.01 0.26 -17.64
CA GLY A 140 -30.13 -0.30 -18.42
C GLY A 140 -30.27 0.29 -19.82
N GLU A 141 -29.61 1.40 -20.12
CA GLU A 141 -29.56 2.09 -21.42
C GLU A 141 -28.17 1.98 -22.09
N CYS A 142 -27.25 1.19 -21.53
CA CYS A 142 -25.87 1.08 -21.99
C CYS A 142 -25.57 -0.29 -22.62
N ASP A 143 -24.78 -0.32 -23.69
CA ASP A 143 -24.38 -1.55 -24.38
C ASP A 143 -23.02 -2.11 -23.92
N SER A 144 -22.16 -1.26 -23.33
CA SER A 144 -20.80 -1.63 -22.93
C SER A 144 -20.41 -1.12 -21.54
N GLU A 145 -19.44 -1.80 -20.92
CA GLU A 145 -18.88 -1.40 -19.62
C GLU A 145 -18.28 0.01 -19.64
N VAL A 146 -17.68 0.38 -20.78
CA VAL A 146 -17.08 1.70 -20.98
C VAL A 146 -18.16 2.79 -20.96
N ASP A 147 -19.32 2.52 -21.55
CA ASP A 147 -20.45 3.46 -21.57
C ASP A 147 -21.03 3.64 -20.16
N VAL A 148 -21.18 2.57 -19.38
CA VAL A 148 -21.63 2.65 -17.99
C VAL A 148 -20.69 3.53 -17.15
N LEU A 149 -19.37 3.34 -17.29
CA LEU A 149 -18.38 4.16 -16.58
C LEU A 149 -18.38 5.62 -17.06
N HIS A 150 -18.58 5.85 -18.36
CA HIS A 150 -18.70 7.19 -18.93
C HIS A 150 -19.92 7.93 -18.36
N TRP A 151 -21.10 7.32 -18.44
CA TRP A 151 -22.35 7.90 -17.97
C TRP A 151 -22.41 8.02 -16.44
N SER A 152 -21.83 7.06 -15.70
CA SER A 152 -21.68 7.17 -14.25
C SER A 152 -20.92 8.43 -13.87
N ARG A 153 -19.83 8.72 -14.59
CA ARG A 153 -19.03 9.92 -14.37
C ARG A 153 -19.77 11.20 -14.78
N TYR A 154 -20.37 11.22 -15.96
CA TYR A 154 -21.17 12.37 -16.43
C TYR A 154 -22.31 12.69 -15.44
N ASN A 155 -23.08 11.68 -15.04
CA ASN A 155 -24.19 11.84 -14.11
C ASN A 155 -23.70 12.32 -12.74
N CYS A 156 -22.53 11.88 -12.25
CA CYS A 156 -21.97 12.37 -10.98
C CYS A 156 -21.62 13.86 -11.02
N PHE A 157 -21.06 14.37 -12.13
CA PHE A 157 -20.83 15.82 -12.30
C PHE A 157 -22.15 16.59 -12.34
N LEU A 158 -23.16 16.06 -13.03
CA LEU A 158 -24.48 16.68 -13.12
C LEU A 158 -25.19 16.72 -11.75
N LEU A 159 -25.17 15.60 -11.01
CA LEU A 159 -25.70 15.49 -9.66
C LEU A 159 -25.00 16.48 -8.71
N TYR A 160 -23.68 16.63 -8.82
CA TYR A 160 -22.92 17.61 -8.03
C TYR A 160 -23.36 19.04 -8.33
N GLN A 161 -23.50 19.42 -9.61
CA GLN A 161 -23.96 20.75 -10.01
C GLN A 161 -25.36 21.08 -9.47
N MET A 162 -26.23 20.09 -9.30
CA MET A 162 -27.57 20.25 -8.74
C MET A 162 -27.62 20.27 -7.21
N GLY A 163 -26.48 20.16 -6.52
CA GLY A 163 -26.42 20.17 -5.04
C GLY A 163 -26.74 18.84 -4.37
N THR A 164 -26.74 17.73 -5.12
CA THR A 164 -27.07 16.39 -4.59
C THR A 164 -26.19 16.00 -3.40
N PHE A 165 -24.90 16.36 -3.43
CA PHE A 165 -23.97 15.99 -2.36
C PHE A 165 -24.41 16.56 -0.99
N SER A 166 -24.81 17.83 -0.95
CA SER A 166 -25.29 18.51 0.26
C SER A 166 -26.57 17.87 0.79
N THR A 167 -27.55 17.62 -0.08
CA THR A 167 -28.79 16.93 0.31
C THR A 167 -28.51 15.53 0.88
N PHE A 168 -27.60 14.77 0.27
CA PHE A 168 -27.21 13.44 0.76
C PHE A 168 -26.42 13.50 2.06
N LEU A 169 -25.62 14.54 2.28
CA LEU A 169 -24.91 14.77 3.53
C LEU A 169 -25.89 15.00 4.68
N GLU A 170 -26.93 15.81 4.48
CA GLU A 170 -27.99 16.03 5.47
C GLU A 170 -28.75 14.74 5.79
N LEU A 171 -29.12 13.96 4.77
CA LEU A 171 -29.75 12.66 4.95
C LEU A 171 -28.84 11.67 5.69
N LEU A 172 -27.54 11.71 5.43
CA LEU A 172 -26.56 10.88 6.12
C LEU A 172 -26.48 11.27 7.61
N HIS A 173 -26.43 12.56 7.95
CA HIS A 173 -26.49 13.02 9.33
C HIS A 173 -27.75 12.53 10.05
N MET A 174 -28.92 12.66 9.40
CA MET A 174 -30.18 12.15 9.95
C MET A 174 -30.14 10.64 10.26
N GLU A 175 -29.58 9.83 9.36
CA GLU A 175 -29.55 8.38 9.54
C GLU A 175 -28.45 7.93 10.51
N ILE A 176 -27.33 8.67 10.63
CA ILE A 176 -26.30 8.43 11.64
C ILE A 176 -26.84 8.57 13.07
N ASP A 177 -27.76 9.51 13.28
CA ASP A 177 -28.38 9.77 14.58
C ASP A 177 -29.70 8.99 14.80
N ASN A 178 -30.04 8.08 13.89
CA ASN A 178 -31.23 7.24 13.96
C ASN A 178 -31.14 6.19 15.08
N SER A 179 -31.59 6.59 16.27
CA SER A 179 -31.58 5.77 17.48
C SER A 179 -32.45 4.50 17.37
N GLN A 180 -33.47 4.50 16.51
CA GLN A 180 -34.35 3.34 16.32
C GLN A 180 -33.63 2.21 15.57
N ALA A 181 -32.95 2.53 14.47
CA ALA A 181 -32.14 1.57 13.70
C ALA A 181 -31.04 0.94 14.56
N CYS A 182 -30.35 1.78 15.34
CA CYS A 182 -29.39 1.35 16.34
C CYS A 182 -30.00 0.35 17.36
N SER A 183 -31.13 0.71 17.96
CA SER A 183 -31.80 -0.13 18.96
C SER A 183 -32.28 -1.46 18.39
N SER A 184 -32.74 -1.50 17.13
CA SER A 184 -33.12 -2.74 16.47
C SER A 184 -31.93 -3.64 16.19
N ALA A 185 -30.81 -3.07 15.72
CA ALA A 185 -29.61 -3.83 15.40
C ALA A 185 -29.00 -4.49 16.65
N LEU A 186 -28.96 -3.77 17.78
CA LEU A 186 -28.45 -4.30 19.05
C LEU A 186 -29.27 -5.46 19.63
N ARG A 187 -30.55 -5.58 19.26
CA ARG A 187 -31.43 -6.67 19.72
C ARG A 187 -31.37 -7.90 18.82
N LYS A 188 -30.89 -7.76 17.58
CA LYS A 188 -30.82 -8.88 16.63
C LYS A 188 -29.61 -9.77 16.93
N PRO A 189 -29.77 -11.11 16.93
CA PRO A 189 -28.65 -12.04 17.13
C PRO A 189 -27.57 -11.94 16.03
N ALA A 190 -27.98 -11.60 14.81
CA ALA A 190 -27.10 -11.35 13.67
C ALA A 190 -27.63 -10.15 12.88
N VAL A 191 -26.75 -9.17 12.66
CA VAL A 191 -27.01 -8.01 11.80
C VAL A 191 -26.67 -8.39 10.37
N SER A 192 -27.50 -7.96 9.42
CA SER A 192 -27.38 -8.29 7.99
C SER A 192 -27.44 -7.03 7.12
N ILE A 193 -27.23 -7.19 5.81
CA ILE A 193 -27.31 -6.09 4.85
C ILE A 193 -28.65 -5.35 4.84
N ALA A 194 -29.74 -6.00 5.28
CA ALA A 194 -31.07 -5.42 5.33
C ALA A 194 -31.17 -4.28 6.37
N ASP A 195 -30.40 -4.38 7.45
CA ASP A 195 -30.41 -3.44 8.58
C ASP A 195 -29.76 -2.08 8.25
N SER A 196 -29.00 -2.02 7.16
CA SER A 196 -28.20 -0.85 6.77
C SER A 196 -28.56 -0.28 5.40
N THR A 197 -29.70 -0.69 4.83
CA THR A 197 -30.08 -0.39 3.44
C THR A 197 -30.02 1.09 3.08
N GLU A 198 -30.57 1.98 3.91
CA GLU A 198 -30.56 3.44 3.64
C GLU A 198 -29.14 4.01 3.71
N LEU A 199 -28.37 3.68 4.76
CA LEU A 199 -26.96 4.07 4.87
C LEU A 199 -26.13 3.56 3.67
N ARG A 200 -26.36 2.32 3.22
CA ARG A 200 -25.67 1.74 2.07
C ARG A 200 -25.98 2.53 0.80
N VAL A 201 -27.23 2.92 0.56
CA VAL A 201 -27.61 3.74 -0.60
C VAL A 201 -26.96 5.12 -0.53
N LEU A 202 -27.07 5.81 0.60
CA LEU A 202 -26.50 7.16 0.80
C LEU A 202 -24.98 7.15 0.60
N LEU A 203 -24.26 6.27 1.29
CA LEU A 203 -22.80 6.15 1.20
C LEU A 203 -22.35 5.71 -0.19
N SER A 204 -23.15 4.90 -0.91
CA SER A 204 -22.83 4.51 -2.29
C SER A 204 -22.92 5.70 -3.25
N VAL A 205 -23.96 6.54 -3.14
CA VAL A 205 -24.06 7.77 -3.95
C VAL A 205 -22.86 8.68 -3.67
N MET A 206 -22.57 8.93 -2.40
CA MET A 206 -21.45 9.79 -2.01
C MET A 206 -20.10 9.23 -2.48
N TYR A 207 -19.88 7.92 -2.40
CA TYR A 207 -18.68 7.28 -2.93
C TYR A 207 -18.56 7.43 -4.44
N LEU A 208 -19.62 7.14 -5.20
CA LEU A 208 -19.60 7.27 -6.65
C LEU A 208 -19.32 8.72 -7.07
N MET A 209 -19.91 9.70 -6.38
CA MET A 209 -19.62 11.12 -6.64
C MET A 209 -18.16 11.46 -6.36
N VAL A 210 -17.62 11.08 -5.19
CA VAL A 210 -16.22 11.35 -4.83
C VAL A 210 -15.23 10.65 -5.79
N GLU A 211 -15.44 9.37 -6.09
CA GLU A 211 -14.56 8.60 -6.97
C GLU A 211 -14.57 9.14 -8.40
N ASN A 212 -15.75 9.36 -8.98
CA ASN A 212 -15.89 9.80 -10.37
C ASN A 212 -15.39 11.24 -10.60
N ILE A 213 -15.64 12.15 -9.63
CA ILE A 213 -15.21 13.55 -9.74
C ILE A 213 -13.71 13.67 -9.46
N ARG A 214 -13.15 12.89 -8.52
CA ARG A 214 -11.71 12.88 -8.22
C ARG A 214 -10.88 12.53 -9.44
N LEU A 215 -11.32 11.57 -10.25
CA LEU A 215 -10.58 11.10 -11.42
C LEU A 215 -10.40 12.21 -12.44
N GLU A 216 -9.14 12.62 -12.63
CA GLU A 216 -8.72 13.59 -13.62
C GLU A 216 -8.41 12.92 -14.96
N ARG A 217 -8.99 13.45 -16.04
CA ARG A 217 -8.67 13.04 -17.42
C ARG A 217 -8.29 14.27 -18.22
N GLU A 218 -7.29 14.14 -19.10
CA GLU A 218 -6.85 15.25 -19.96
C GLU A 218 -7.97 15.79 -20.87
N THR A 219 -8.92 14.92 -21.22
CA THR A 219 -10.08 15.23 -22.07
C THR A 219 -11.20 15.99 -21.35
N ASP A 220 -11.05 16.31 -20.06
CA ASP A 220 -12.11 16.90 -19.27
C ASP A 220 -12.44 18.35 -19.70
N PRO A 221 -13.74 18.68 -19.84
CA PRO A 221 -14.19 20.05 -20.05
C PRO A 221 -13.72 20.99 -18.93
N CYS A 222 -13.52 22.28 -19.27
CA CYS A 222 -13.12 23.30 -18.30
C CYS A 222 -14.11 23.41 -17.11
N GLY A 223 -15.40 23.26 -17.38
CA GLY A 223 -16.44 23.24 -16.35
C GLY A 223 -16.27 22.11 -15.33
N TRP A 224 -15.82 20.93 -15.77
CA TRP A 224 -15.59 19.78 -14.88
C TRP A 224 -14.36 19.96 -14.02
N ARG A 225 -13.27 20.54 -14.56
CA ARG A 225 -12.09 20.90 -13.76
C ARG A 225 -12.43 21.91 -12.67
N THR A 226 -13.17 22.96 -13.03
CA THR A 226 -13.61 23.98 -12.06
C THR A 226 -14.53 23.37 -10.99
N ALA A 227 -15.48 22.53 -11.39
CA ALA A 227 -16.38 21.83 -10.47
C ALA A 227 -15.62 20.88 -9.53
N ARG A 228 -14.63 20.13 -10.04
CA ARG A 228 -13.77 19.25 -9.22
C ARG A 228 -13.01 20.06 -8.16
N GLU A 229 -12.45 21.20 -8.54
CA GLU A 229 -11.61 21.99 -7.63
C GLU A 229 -12.47 22.65 -6.55
N THR A 230 -13.68 23.07 -6.93
CA THR A 230 -14.71 23.55 -6.00
C THR A 230 -15.09 22.44 -5.03
N PHE A 231 -15.41 21.24 -5.53
CA PHE A 231 -15.78 20.09 -4.71
C PHE A 231 -14.65 19.65 -3.77
N ARG A 232 -13.40 19.65 -4.25
CA ARG A 232 -12.22 19.37 -3.42
C ARG A 232 -12.10 20.36 -2.28
N THR A 233 -12.38 21.64 -2.54
CA THR A 233 -12.35 22.70 -1.53
C THR A 233 -13.48 22.52 -0.51
N GLU A 234 -14.70 22.25 -0.95
CA GLU A 234 -15.85 21.96 -0.09
C GLU A 234 -15.60 20.76 0.84
N LEU A 235 -14.94 19.70 0.36
CA LEU A 235 -14.59 18.55 1.18
C LEU A 235 -13.44 18.81 2.16
N SER A 236 -12.52 19.73 1.80
CA SER A 236 -11.32 20.05 2.59
C SER A 236 -11.60 21.01 3.73
N PHE A 237 -12.55 21.94 3.53
CA PHE A 237 -12.82 23.05 4.43
C PHE A 237 -14.24 22.99 4.97
N SER A 238 -14.38 23.35 6.24
CA SER A 238 -15.67 23.55 6.91
C SER A 238 -16.45 24.71 6.28
N MET A 239 -17.32 24.41 5.31
CA MET A 239 -18.33 25.37 4.86
C MET A 239 -19.44 25.41 5.94
N HIS A 240 -19.74 26.59 6.47
CA HIS A 240 -20.85 26.82 7.43
C HIS A 240 -20.72 26.20 8.84
N ASN A 241 -19.51 26.18 9.42
CA ASN A 241 -19.28 25.81 10.83
C ASN A 241 -19.46 24.30 11.14
N GLU A 242 -19.56 23.46 10.10
CA GLU A 242 -19.58 22.01 10.20
C GLU A 242 -18.18 21.41 10.06
N GLU A 243 -17.90 20.30 10.73
CA GLU A 243 -16.63 19.60 10.64
C GLU A 243 -16.34 19.11 9.20
N PRO A 244 -15.07 19.05 8.75
CA PRO A 244 -14.73 18.46 7.45
C PRO A 244 -15.34 17.06 7.29
N PHE A 245 -15.81 16.73 6.08
CA PHE A 245 -16.53 15.47 5.83
C PHE A 245 -15.74 14.21 6.25
N ALA A 246 -14.40 14.25 6.16
CA ALA A 246 -13.55 13.17 6.65
C ALA A 246 -13.73 12.90 8.17
N LEU A 247 -13.94 13.93 8.99
CA LEU A 247 -14.16 13.78 10.43
C LEU A 247 -15.50 13.10 10.74
N LEU A 248 -16.55 13.41 9.97
CA LEU A 248 -17.83 12.70 10.07
C LEU A 248 -17.64 11.20 9.84
N LEU A 249 -16.89 10.82 8.80
CA LEU A 249 -16.61 9.41 8.49
C LEU A 249 -15.73 8.75 9.57
N PHE A 250 -14.74 9.46 10.10
CA PHE A 250 -13.97 8.99 11.27
C PHE A 250 -14.86 8.77 12.50
N SER A 251 -15.84 9.64 12.73
CA SER A 251 -16.85 9.51 13.79
C SER A 251 -17.76 8.29 13.58
N MET A 252 -18.15 7.99 12.33
CA MET A 252 -18.86 6.76 12.01
C MET A 252 -18.02 5.51 12.34
N VAL A 253 -16.72 5.53 12.00
CA VAL A 253 -15.79 4.44 12.30
C VAL A 253 -15.68 4.20 13.81
N THR A 254 -15.59 5.26 14.63
CA THR A 254 -15.53 5.11 16.09
C THR A 254 -16.87 4.67 16.70
N LYS A 255 -18.01 5.16 16.20
CA LYS A 255 -19.36 4.69 16.58
C LYS A 255 -19.55 3.20 16.28
N PHE A 256 -19.05 2.72 15.14
CA PHE A 256 -19.06 1.29 14.81
C PHE A 256 -18.16 0.48 15.76
N CYS A 257 -16.91 0.90 15.96
CA CYS A 257 -15.93 0.19 16.80
C CYS A 257 -16.26 0.17 18.30
N SER A 258 -17.04 1.13 18.78
CA SER A 258 -17.55 1.15 20.16
C SER A 258 -18.76 0.26 20.37
N GLY A 259 -19.31 -0.32 19.29
CA GLY A 259 -20.55 -1.11 19.32
C GLY A 259 -21.81 -0.27 19.46
N LEU A 260 -21.71 1.06 19.39
CA LEU A 260 -22.86 1.96 19.42
C LEU A 260 -23.70 1.86 18.15
N ALA A 261 -23.07 1.57 17.00
CA ALA A 261 -23.77 1.43 15.73
C ALA A 261 -23.27 0.20 14.94
N PRO A 262 -23.63 -1.04 15.35
CA PRO A 262 -23.12 -2.26 14.74
C PRO A 262 -23.65 -2.54 13.31
N HIS A 263 -24.65 -1.78 12.87
CA HIS A 263 -25.25 -1.88 11.54
C HIS A 263 -24.61 -0.94 10.51
N PHE A 264 -23.65 -0.11 10.90
CA PHE A 264 -23.00 0.79 9.95
C PHE A 264 -22.21 -0.01 8.91
N PRO A 265 -22.34 0.36 7.61
CA PRO A 265 -21.66 -0.38 6.56
C PRO A 265 -20.18 0.00 6.46
N ILE A 266 -19.39 -0.59 7.36
CA ILE A 266 -18.01 -0.19 7.63
C ILE A 266 -17.11 -0.24 6.41
N LYS A 267 -17.31 -1.19 5.48
CA LYS A 267 -16.53 -1.21 4.22
C LYS A 267 -16.76 0.05 3.41
N LYS A 268 -18.02 0.46 3.23
CA LYS A 268 -18.38 1.66 2.44
C LYS A 268 -17.89 2.93 3.12
N VAL A 269 -18.00 3.02 4.45
CA VAL A 269 -17.47 4.14 5.23
C VAL A 269 -15.95 4.26 5.07
N LEU A 270 -15.20 3.16 5.19
CA LEU A 270 -13.74 3.16 5.08
C LEU A 270 -13.26 3.47 3.66
N LEU A 271 -13.91 2.91 2.63
CA LEU A 271 -13.63 3.21 1.24
C LEU A 271 -13.85 4.70 0.96
N LEU A 272 -15.01 5.25 1.36
CA LEU A 272 -15.31 6.66 1.19
C LEU A 272 -14.32 7.55 1.94
N LEU A 273 -13.98 7.21 3.18
CA LEU A 273 -13.00 7.95 3.98
C LEU A 273 -11.63 7.98 3.30
N TRP A 274 -11.17 6.84 2.81
CA TRP A 274 -9.92 6.75 2.06
C TRP A 274 -9.94 7.63 0.81
N LYS A 275 -11.01 7.56 0.00
CA LYS A 275 -11.12 8.37 -1.23
C LYS A 275 -11.23 9.86 -0.94
N VAL A 276 -11.93 10.27 0.12
CA VAL A 276 -12.01 11.67 0.55
C VAL A 276 -10.65 12.19 1.01
N VAL A 277 -9.92 11.44 1.84
CA VAL A 277 -8.57 11.82 2.27
C VAL A 277 -7.61 11.90 1.09
N MET A 278 -7.68 10.94 0.15
CA MET A 278 -6.87 10.96 -1.07
C MET A 278 -7.22 12.16 -1.97
N PHE A 279 -8.50 12.50 -2.10
CA PHE A 279 -8.92 13.61 -2.95
C PHE A 279 -8.54 14.97 -2.36
N THR A 280 -8.72 15.16 -1.05
CA THR A 280 -8.43 16.41 -0.36
C THR A 280 -6.92 16.64 -0.20
N LEU A 281 -6.20 15.68 0.39
CA LEU A 281 -4.76 15.79 0.67
C LEU A 281 -3.87 15.45 -0.54
N GLY A 282 -4.35 14.61 -1.45
CA GLY A 282 -3.60 14.11 -2.61
C GLY A 282 -2.92 12.74 -2.37
N GLY A 283 -2.60 12.06 -3.46
CA GLY A 283 -1.86 10.79 -3.46
C GLY A 283 -0.35 10.94 -3.28
N PHE A 284 0.40 9.86 -3.46
CA PHE A 284 1.85 9.82 -3.31
C PHE A 284 2.60 10.70 -4.32
N GLU A 285 2.13 10.82 -5.56
CA GLU A 285 2.76 11.70 -6.56
C GLU A 285 2.59 13.19 -6.19
N HIS A 286 1.38 13.57 -5.76
CA HIS A 286 1.11 14.93 -5.27
C HIS A 286 1.93 15.24 -4.02
N LEU A 287 1.99 14.30 -3.06
CA LEU A 287 2.82 14.42 -1.87
C LEU A 287 4.30 14.62 -2.20
N GLN A 288 4.84 13.91 -3.19
CA GLN A 288 6.23 14.09 -3.62
C GLN A 288 6.45 15.49 -4.20
N THR A 289 5.49 16.02 -4.96
CA THR A 289 5.52 17.39 -5.47
C THR A 289 5.53 18.41 -4.33
N LEU A 290 4.62 18.27 -3.36
CA LEU A 290 4.56 19.11 -2.16
C LEU A 290 5.87 19.05 -1.35
N LYS A 291 6.48 17.87 -1.26
CA LYS A 291 7.77 17.69 -0.58
C LYS A 291 8.91 18.42 -1.27
N VAL A 292 8.96 18.41 -2.61
CA VAL A 292 9.95 19.18 -3.38
C VAL A 292 9.72 20.67 -3.18
N GLN A 293 8.47 21.13 -3.24
CA GLN A 293 8.11 22.53 -2.99
C GLN A 293 8.53 22.99 -1.58
N LYS A 294 8.18 22.24 -0.54
CA LYS A 294 8.53 22.56 0.85
C LYS A 294 10.05 22.57 1.08
N ARG A 295 10.81 21.74 0.37
CA ARG A 295 12.28 21.81 0.40
C ARG A 295 12.82 23.08 -0.23
N ALA A 296 12.24 23.51 -1.35
CA ALA A 296 12.63 24.76 -1.99
C ALA A 296 12.33 25.97 -1.10
N GLU A 297 11.17 26.00 -0.45
CA GLU A 297 10.79 27.03 0.53
C GLU A 297 11.76 27.11 1.71
N LEU A 298 12.27 25.96 2.19
CA LEU A 298 13.27 25.88 3.25
C LEU A 298 14.73 26.06 2.78
N GLY A 299 14.95 26.38 1.49
CA GLY A 299 16.30 26.56 0.92
C GLY A 299 17.15 25.27 0.88
N LEU A 300 16.52 24.10 0.94
CA LEU A 300 17.19 22.80 0.90
C LEU A 300 17.41 22.33 -0.55
N PRO A 301 18.47 21.57 -0.84
CA PRO A 301 18.70 21.03 -2.17
C PRO A 301 17.56 20.08 -2.60
N PRO A 302 17.23 20.02 -3.90
CA PRO A 302 16.21 19.11 -4.40
C PRO A 302 16.56 17.66 -4.10
N LEU A 303 15.55 16.81 -4.00
CA LEU A 303 15.76 15.38 -3.83
C LEU A 303 16.35 14.81 -5.11
N ALA A 304 17.43 14.03 -4.99
CA ALA A 304 18.06 13.40 -6.14
C ALA A 304 17.17 12.34 -6.79
N GLU A 305 16.35 11.64 -6.00
CA GLU A 305 15.60 10.46 -6.43
C GLU A 305 14.24 10.38 -5.73
N ASP A 306 13.27 9.79 -6.44
CA ASP A 306 12.01 9.31 -5.87
C ASP A 306 12.13 7.81 -5.53
N SER A 307 11.89 7.49 -4.26
CA SER A 307 11.96 6.11 -3.76
C SER A 307 10.95 5.19 -4.44
N ILE A 308 9.76 5.68 -4.81
CA ILE A 308 8.75 4.84 -5.47
C ILE A 308 9.23 4.49 -6.88
N GLN A 309 9.74 5.45 -7.64
CA GLN A 309 10.28 5.23 -8.99
C GLN A 309 11.49 4.29 -8.98
N VAL A 310 12.38 4.44 -7.99
CA VAL A 310 13.52 3.56 -7.81
C VAL A 310 13.07 2.12 -7.53
N VAL A 311 12.12 1.93 -6.61
CA VAL A 311 11.61 0.58 -6.28
C VAL A 311 10.79 -0.04 -7.42
N LYS A 312 10.04 0.76 -8.20
CA LYS A 312 9.35 0.31 -9.43
C LYS A 312 10.32 -0.36 -10.42
N SER A 313 11.56 0.12 -10.50
CA SER A 313 12.58 -0.43 -11.39
C SER A 313 13.30 -1.67 -10.83
N MET A 314 13.07 -2.02 -9.55
CA MET A 314 13.71 -3.16 -8.91
C MET A 314 12.95 -4.45 -9.21
N ARG A 315 13.70 -5.53 -9.42
CA ARG A 315 13.09 -6.86 -9.51
C ARG A 315 12.46 -7.21 -8.17
N ALA A 316 11.21 -7.67 -8.21
CA ALA A 316 10.55 -8.30 -7.07
C ALA A 316 11.43 -9.46 -6.55
N ALA A 317 12.09 -9.25 -5.42
CA ALA A 317 12.80 -10.32 -4.73
C ALA A 317 11.83 -10.91 -3.71
N SER A 318 11.45 -12.17 -3.87
CA SER A 318 10.81 -12.92 -2.80
C SER A 318 11.74 -12.90 -1.57
N PRO A 319 11.22 -12.84 -0.34
CA PRO A 319 12.06 -13.02 0.84
C PRO A 319 12.81 -14.35 0.69
N PRO A 320 14.11 -14.40 1.05
CA PRO A 320 14.90 -15.61 0.89
C PRO A 320 14.18 -16.76 1.62
N SER A 321 13.95 -17.85 0.89
CA SER A 321 13.35 -19.08 1.42
C SER A 321 14.28 -19.70 2.45
N TYR A 322 14.24 -19.20 3.68
CA TYR A 322 14.91 -19.77 4.83
C TYR A 322 13.94 -19.77 6.02
N THR A 323 13.93 -20.90 6.74
CA THR A 323 13.35 -21.16 8.08
C THR A 323 11.86 -21.55 8.21
N LEU A 324 11.34 -22.47 7.41
CA LEU A 324 10.14 -23.25 7.82
C LEU A 324 10.32 -24.79 7.78
N ASP A 325 11.38 -25.30 7.14
CA ASP A 325 11.58 -26.75 6.97
C ASP A 325 12.27 -27.48 8.15
N LEU A 326 12.47 -26.80 9.30
CA LEU A 326 13.11 -27.42 10.47
C LEU A 326 12.12 -27.93 11.54
N GLY A 327 10.81 -27.94 11.25
CA GLY A 327 9.76 -28.28 12.22
C GLY A 327 9.15 -29.68 12.11
N GLU A 328 9.21 -30.36 10.95
CA GLU A 328 8.39 -31.56 10.71
C GLU A 328 9.15 -32.90 10.69
N SER A 329 10.45 -32.94 10.97
CA SER A 329 11.23 -34.18 10.86
C SER A 329 11.43 -34.96 12.18
N GLN A 330 10.57 -34.78 13.20
CA GLN A 330 10.71 -35.46 14.52
C GLN A 330 9.84 -36.70 14.75
N LEU A 331 9.23 -37.31 13.72
CA LEU A 331 8.39 -38.52 13.88
C LEU A 331 8.78 -39.69 12.97
N ALA A 332 10.06 -40.05 12.89
CA ALA A 332 10.49 -41.32 12.28
C ALA A 332 11.54 -42.05 13.14
N PRO A 333 11.41 -43.37 13.38
CA PRO A 333 12.28 -44.14 14.27
C PRO A 333 13.61 -44.53 13.59
N PRO A 334 14.67 -44.84 14.35
CA PRO A 334 16.03 -44.95 13.80
C PRO A 334 16.32 -46.37 13.28
N PRO A 335 17.17 -46.51 12.24
CA PRO A 335 18.00 -47.69 12.10
C PRO A 335 19.48 -47.38 12.35
N SER A 336 20.12 -48.44 12.79
CA SER A 336 21.42 -48.56 13.44
C SER A 336 22.64 -48.51 12.51
N LYS A 337 23.68 -47.84 13.01
CA LYS A 337 25.11 -48.20 12.98
C LYS A 337 25.65 -48.95 11.75
N LEU A 338 26.50 -48.29 10.97
CA LEU A 338 27.83 -48.81 10.61
C LEU A 338 28.85 -47.67 10.52
N ARG A 339 30.11 -48.00 10.80
CA ARG A 339 31.12 -47.20 11.50
C ARG A 339 32.37 -47.01 10.63
N GLY A 340 32.92 -45.79 10.63
CA GLY A 340 34.34 -45.48 10.34
C GLY A 340 34.61 -44.96 8.92
N ARG A 341 35.42 -43.93 8.66
CA ARG A 341 36.61 -43.39 9.35
C ARG A 341 36.89 -41.91 8.96
N ARG A 342 37.14 -41.07 9.98
CA ARG A 342 38.08 -39.92 10.13
C ARG A 342 38.54 -39.10 8.89
N GLY A 343 38.18 -37.81 8.91
CA GLY A 343 39.13 -36.73 9.19
C GLY A 343 39.46 -35.74 8.06
N SER A 344 38.86 -34.54 8.07
CA SER A 344 39.61 -33.29 7.85
C SER A 344 38.81 -32.06 8.29
N ARG A 345 39.56 -31.13 8.89
CA ARG A 345 39.24 -29.84 9.51
C ARG A 345 38.28 -28.98 8.67
N ARG A 346 37.10 -28.63 9.21
CA ARG A 346 36.31 -27.48 8.76
C ARG A 346 36.92 -26.21 9.34
N GLN A 347 37.52 -25.37 8.51
CA GLN A 347 37.73 -23.96 8.82
C GLN A 347 36.40 -23.24 8.59
N LEU A 348 35.78 -22.82 9.69
CA LEU A 348 34.64 -21.92 9.71
C LEU A 348 35.12 -20.56 9.18
N LEU A 349 34.55 -20.09 8.07
CA LEU A 349 34.69 -18.70 7.65
C LEU A 349 33.97 -17.82 8.68
N THR A 350 34.74 -16.92 9.27
CA THR A 350 34.31 -15.83 10.14
C THR A 350 33.24 -15.00 9.43
N LYS A 351 31.97 -15.20 9.81
CA LYS A 351 30.93 -14.18 9.63
C LYS A 351 31.23 -13.08 10.64
N GLN A 352 31.56 -11.88 10.15
CA GLN A 352 31.49 -10.67 10.95
C GLN A 352 30.01 -10.32 11.13
N ASP A 353 29.42 -10.78 12.24
CA ASP A 353 28.17 -10.22 12.74
C ASP A 353 28.46 -8.79 13.21
N SER A 354 27.85 -7.82 12.52
CA SER A 354 27.98 -6.37 12.79
C SER A 354 26.67 -5.80 13.35
N LEU A 355 25.96 -6.60 14.16
CA LEU A 355 24.63 -6.24 14.66
C LEU A 355 24.39 -6.53 16.15
N ASP A 356 25.44 -6.70 16.96
CA ASP A 356 25.34 -6.92 18.42
C ASP A 356 25.86 -5.74 19.28
N ILE A 357 26.14 -4.57 18.71
CA ILE A 357 26.69 -3.43 19.49
C ILE A 357 25.62 -2.63 20.27
N TYR A 358 24.32 -2.86 20.03
CA TYR A 358 23.25 -2.02 20.61
C TYR A 358 22.52 -2.59 21.83
N ASN A 359 22.88 -3.78 22.34
CA ASN A 359 22.09 -4.44 23.38
C ASN A 359 22.72 -4.53 24.78
N GLU A 360 23.84 -3.88 25.05
CA GLU A 360 24.38 -3.80 26.41
C GLU A 360 24.58 -2.36 26.87
N ARG A 361 23.55 -1.83 27.53
CA ARG A 361 23.63 -0.83 28.62
C ARG A 361 22.25 -0.65 29.24
N ASP A 362 21.85 -1.65 30.04
CA ASP A 362 20.76 -1.49 30.99
C ASP A 362 21.31 -0.79 32.24
N LEU A 363 20.81 0.42 32.53
CA LEU A 363 21.37 1.40 33.47
C LEU A 363 20.93 1.20 34.93
N PHE A 364 20.44 0.01 35.30
CA PHE A 364 19.96 -0.27 36.65
C PHE A 364 20.44 -1.61 37.21
N LYS A 365 21.74 -1.73 37.52
CA LYS A 365 22.21 -2.61 38.61
C LYS A 365 23.37 -1.98 39.39
N THR A 366 23.13 -1.88 40.69
CA THR A 366 23.97 -1.33 41.76
C THR A 366 25.25 -2.14 41.99
N GLU A 367 26.30 -1.44 42.43
CA GLU A 367 27.69 -1.88 42.68
C GLU A 367 27.87 -3.03 43.68
N GLU A 368 29.00 -3.77 43.55
CA GLU A 368 30.07 -3.90 44.59
C GLU A 368 31.27 -4.78 44.07
N PRO A 369 32.49 -4.69 44.67
CA PRO A 369 33.78 -4.79 43.95
C PRO A 369 34.73 -5.96 44.35
N ALA A 370 35.95 -5.93 43.78
CA ALA A 370 37.21 -6.67 44.10
C ALA A 370 37.39 -8.03 43.37
N THR A 371 38.58 -8.46 42.90
CA THR A 371 39.97 -8.30 43.37
C THR A 371 41.02 -8.37 42.24
N GLU A 372 42.20 -7.87 42.57
CA GLU A 372 43.50 -7.77 41.87
C GLU A 372 44.10 -9.10 41.38
N GLU A 373 44.97 -9.05 40.36
CA GLU A 373 46.32 -9.66 40.33
C GLU A 373 47.14 -9.22 39.09
N GLU A 374 48.39 -8.82 39.35
CA GLU A 374 49.49 -8.36 38.49
C GLU A 374 50.09 -9.55 37.68
N GLU A 375 50.98 -9.50 36.67
CA GLU A 375 52.26 -8.79 36.43
C GLU A 375 52.72 -8.97 34.95
N GLU A 376 53.44 -7.97 34.41
CA GLU A 376 54.75 -7.96 33.66
C GLU A 376 55.15 -9.06 32.62
N SER A 377 56.01 -8.90 31.58
CA SER A 377 57.03 -7.90 31.19
C SER A 377 57.53 -8.12 29.72
N ALA A 378 57.94 -7.00 29.11
CA ALA A 378 58.97 -6.62 28.10
C ALA A 378 59.68 -7.57 27.08
N GLY A 379 59.94 -6.94 25.90
CA GLY A 379 61.21 -6.93 25.13
C GLY A 379 61.17 -7.64 23.76
N ASP A 380 61.84 -7.23 22.68
CA ASP A 380 62.57 -6.04 22.18
C ASP A 380 62.91 -6.32 20.68
N GLY A 381 63.15 -5.28 19.87
CA GLY A 381 63.91 -5.30 18.59
C GLY A 381 63.21 -5.86 17.33
N GLU A 382 63.36 -5.35 16.11
CA GLU A 382 64.15 -4.26 15.51
C GLU A 382 63.51 -3.85 14.17
N ARG A 383 63.84 -2.63 13.73
CA ARG A 383 63.45 -2.01 12.44
C ARG A 383 64.31 -2.55 11.29
N THR A 384 63.75 -2.61 10.08
CA THR A 384 64.52 -2.37 8.85
C THR A 384 63.63 -1.69 7.81
N LEU A 385 64.04 -0.48 7.43
CA LEU A 385 63.56 0.32 6.32
C LEU A 385 64.37 -0.06 5.08
N ASP A 386 63.74 0.00 3.91
CA ASP A 386 64.28 0.38 2.57
C ASP A 386 63.05 0.25 1.62
N GLY A 387 62.53 1.24 0.88
CA GLY A 387 63.14 2.43 0.31
C GLY A 387 63.44 2.17 -1.17
N GLU A 388 62.53 2.52 -2.09
CA GLU A 388 62.81 3.28 -3.34
C GLU A 388 61.62 3.37 -4.30
N LEU A 389 61.43 4.57 -4.85
CA LEU A 389 60.54 4.94 -5.95
C LEU A 389 61.10 4.47 -7.29
N ASP A 390 60.25 4.22 -8.30
CA ASP A 390 60.50 4.82 -9.61
C ASP A 390 59.23 5.01 -10.48
N LEU A 391 59.34 6.00 -11.37
CA LEU A 391 58.34 6.66 -12.21
C LEU A 391 58.11 5.98 -13.57
N LEU A 392 56.88 6.11 -14.09
CA LEU A 392 56.44 6.28 -15.50
C LEU A 392 56.86 5.26 -16.59
N GLU A 393 55.86 4.72 -17.33
CA GLU A 393 55.85 4.53 -18.81
C GLU A 393 54.50 3.92 -19.28
N GLN A 394 53.62 4.70 -19.94
CA GLN A 394 53.27 4.68 -21.38
C GLN A 394 52.34 3.55 -21.89
N ASP A 395 51.14 3.97 -22.34
CA ASP A 395 50.14 3.21 -23.12
C ASP A 395 50.61 2.89 -24.55
N PRO A 396 50.09 1.81 -25.17
CA PRO A 396 49.92 1.73 -26.62
C PRO A 396 48.44 1.68 -27.05
N LEU A 397 48.11 2.59 -27.97
CA LEU A 397 46.86 2.77 -28.71
C LEU A 397 46.50 1.57 -29.61
N VAL A 398 45.24 1.13 -29.57
CA VAL A 398 44.60 0.27 -30.60
C VAL A 398 43.24 0.87 -31.01
N PRO A 399 42.92 1.00 -32.31
CA PRO A 399 41.69 1.67 -32.77
C PRO A 399 40.45 0.75 -32.77
N PRO A 400 39.22 1.28 -32.63
CA PRO A 400 38.00 0.49 -32.71
C PRO A 400 37.48 0.36 -34.17
N PRO A 401 36.81 -0.74 -34.55
CA PRO A 401 36.12 -0.88 -35.83
C PRO A 401 34.72 -0.20 -35.81
N PRO A 402 34.10 0.02 -36.99
CA PRO A 402 33.07 1.05 -37.17
C PRO A 402 31.66 0.63 -36.71
N SER A 403 30.91 1.67 -36.39
CA SER A 403 29.54 1.76 -35.88
C SER A 403 28.48 1.10 -36.77
N GLN A 404 27.70 0.17 -36.18
CA GLN A 404 26.33 -0.09 -36.60
C GLN A 404 25.39 0.70 -35.69
N ALA A 405 24.60 1.59 -36.30
CA ALA A 405 23.57 2.37 -35.64
C ALA A 405 22.48 1.46 -35.08
N SER A 406 22.20 1.55 -33.79
CA SER A 406 21.00 0.99 -33.17
C SER A 406 20.09 2.11 -32.68
N LEU A 407 18.81 1.90 -32.99
CA LEU A 407 17.68 2.79 -32.79
C LEU A 407 17.51 3.21 -31.33
N SER A 408 17.06 4.45 -31.16
CA SER A 408 16.70 5.09 -29.89
C SER A 408 15.68 4.28 -29.11
N ALA A 409 16.15 3.59 -28.07
CA ALA A 409 15.37 3.29 -26.88
C ALA A 409 16.11 3.96 -25.72
N GLU A 410 15.42 4.81 -24.97
CA GLU A 410 15.86 5.45 -23.74
C GLU A 410 16.23 4.36 -22.71
N ARG A 411 17.44 3.81 -22.82
CA ARG A 411 18.04 3.01 -21.75
C ARG A 411 18.59 3.99 -20.74
N VAL A 412 17.89 4.14 -19.61
CA VAL A 412 18.48 4.68 -18.39
C VAL A 412 19.71 3.84 -18.07
N ALA A 413 20.89 4.40 -18.32
CA ALA A 413 22.14 3.75 -18.00
C ALA A 413 22.31 3.78 -16.47
N PHE A 414 22.14 2.64 -15.82
CA PHE A 414 22.50 2.51 -14.41
C PHE A 414 24.01 2.78 -14.27
N PRO A 415 24.45 3.75 -13.45
CA PRO A 415 25.85 3.86 -13.09
C PRO A 415 26.29 2.54 -12.44
N LYS A 416 27.59 2.20 -12.52
CA LYS A 416 28.18 1.13 -11.69
C LYS A 416 28.09 1.53 -10.22
N GLY A 417 26.95 1.30 -9.57
CA GLY A 417 26.67 1.75 -8.20
C GLY A 417 25.27 1.36 -7.73
N LEU A 418 24.95 1.65 -6.47
CA LEU A 418 23.59 1.53 -5.95
C LEU A 418 22.66 2.44 -6.77
N PRO A 419 21.37 2.06 -6.94
CA PRO A 419 20.42 2.89 -7.66
C PRO A 419 19.98 4.12 -6.85
N TRP A 420 20.59 4.35 -5.68
CA TRP A 420 20.36 5.52 -4.86
C TRP A 420 21.64 6.19 -4.37
N ALA A 421 21.57 7.51 -4.17
CA ALA A 421 22.63 8.30 -3.58
C ALA A 421 22.81 7.99 -2.08
N PRO A 422 24.06 7.79 -1.60
CA PRO A 422 24.34 7.67 -0.17
C PRO A 422 23.90 8.93 0.60
N LYS A 423 23.35 8.75 1.79
CA LYS A 423 22.88 9.82 2.68
C LYS A 423 23.64 9.78 4.00
N VAL A 424 24.22 10.91 4.38
CA VAL A 424 24.96 11.07 5.65
C VAL A 424 24.20 12.06 6.54
N ARG A 425 23.94 11.71 7.79
CA ARG A 425 23.32 12.63 8.76
C ARG A 425 24.38 13.48 9.44
N GLN A 426 23.97 14.64 9.96
CA GLN A 426 24.85 15.53 10.71
C GLN A 426 25.55 14.81 11.89
N LYS A 427 24.80 14.01 12.65
CA LYS A 427 25.34 13.21 13.77
C LYS A 427 26.41 12.20 13.35
N ASP A 428 26.31 11.66 12.13
CA ASP A 428 27.29 10.69 11.63
C ASP A 428 28.64 11.39 11.35
N ILE A 429 28.61 12.66 10.90
CA ILE A 429 29.80 13.52 10.72
C ILE A 429 30.41 13.88 12.09
N GLU A 430 29.57 14.26 13.04
CA GLU A 430 29.99 14.59 14.41
C GLU A 430 30.67 13.40 15.07
N HIS A 431 30.05 12.22 15.03
CA HIS A 431 30.61 10.99 15.60
C HIS A 431 31.94 10.60 14.94
N PHE A 432 32.04 10.70 13.61
CA PHE A 432 33.28 10.45 12.89
C PHE A 432 34.41 11.40 13.32
N LEU A 433 34.08 12.69 13.49
CA LEU A 433 35.04 13.70 13.95
C LEU A 433 35.41 13.52 15.41
N GLU A 434 34.48 13.21 16.30
CA GLU A 434 34.76 12.92 17.71
C GLU A 434 35.68 11.71 17.85
N MET A 435 35.39 10.61 17.15
CA MET A 435 36.24 9.42 17.17
C MET A 435 37.64 9.71 16.62
N SER A 436 37.72 10.51 15.55
CA SER A 436 39.00 10.92 14.94
C SER A 436 39.79 11.84 15.86
N ARG A 437 39.16 12.87 16.43
CA ARG A 437 39.81 13.82 17.35
C ARG A 437 40.24 13.11 18.63
N ASN A 438 39.45 12.21 19.18
CA ASN A 438 39.85 11.42 20.33
C ASN A 438 41.06 10.54 20.01
N LYS A 439 41.07 9.86 18.86
CA LYS A 439 42.18 9.00 18.43
C LYS A 439 43.49 9.76 18.18
N PHE A 440 43.44 10.94 17.56
CA PHE A 440 44.63 11.66 17.10
C PHE A 440 45.05 12.83 17.98
N ILE A 441 44.12 13.44 18.71
CA ILE A 441 44.32 14.67 19.48
C ILE A 441 44.04 14.45 20.98
N GLY A 442 43.21 13.46 21.34
CA GLY A 442 42.87 13.13 22.73
C GLY A 442 41.84 14.07 23.37
N PHE A 443 41.20 14.94 22.60
CA PHE A 443 40.14 15.85 23.06
C PHE A 443 38.97 15.88 22.08
N THR A 444 37.76 16.05 22.58
CA THR A 444 36.53 16.16 21.77
C THR A 444 35.94 17.57 21.87
N LEU A 445 35.72 18.20 20.72
CA LEU A 445 34.88 19.40 20.62
C LEU A 445 33.45 18.94 20.28
N GLY A 446 32.51 19.12 21.21
CA GLY A 446 31.10 18.81 20.96
C GLY A 446 30.49 19.76 19.93
N GLN A 447 29.65 19.22 19.04
CA GLN A 447 28.88 19.96 18.00
C GLN A 447 29.71 20.69 16.91
N ASP A 448 31.04 20.65 16.96
CA ASP A 448 31.89 21.28 15.96
C ASP A 448 32.17 20.34 14.78
N THR A 449 31.66 20.69 13.59
CA THR A 449 31.90 19.93 12.35
C THR A 449 32.89 20.58 11.38
N ASP A 450 33.46 21.73 11.72
CA ASP A 450 34.28 22.54 10.80
C ASP A 450 35.76 22.53 11.17
N THR A 451 36.11 22.40 12.46
CA THR A 451 37.52 22.37 12.86
C THR A 451 38.19 21.04 12.53
N LEU A 452 39.08 21.04 11.54
CA LEU A 452 39.86 19.87 11.11
C LEU A 452 41.35 19.96 11.48
N VAL A 453 41.71 20.95 12.30
CA VAL A 453 43.09 21.21 12.71
C VAL A 453 43.61 20.03 13.55
N GLY A 454 44.80 19.53 13.23
CA GLY A 454 45.43 18.40 13.93
C GLY A 454 45.04 17.01 13.40
N LEU A 455 44.13 16.91 12.42
CA LEU A 455 43.74 15.63 11.82
C LEU A 455 44.53 15.31 10.53
N PRO A 456 44.86 14.03 10.25
CA PRO A 456 45.50 13.62 9.00
C PRO A 456 44.70 13.94 7.72
N ARG A 457 45.39 14.13 6.60
CA ARG A 457 44.80 14.42 5.27
C ARG A 457 43.72 13.41 4.83
N PRO A 458 43.85 12.08 5.04
CA PRO A 458 42.78 11.13 4.69
C PRO A 458 41.47 11.41 5.43
N ILE A 459 41.53 11.96 6.65
CA ILE A 459 40.35 12.33 7.43
C ILE A 459 39.71 13.59 6.83
N HIS A 460 40.51 14.56 6.36
CA HIS A 460 39.99 15.72 5.66
C HIS A 460 39.22 15.33 4.39
N GLU A 461 39.77 14.41 3.62
CA GLU A 461 39.11 13.88 2.43
C GLU A 461 37.82 13.13 2.78
N SER A 462 37.85 12.31 3.84
CA SER A 462 36.68 11.60 4.35
C SER A 462 35.57 12.58 4.78
N VAL A 463 35.90 13.61 5.57
CA VAL A 463 34.94 14.64 6.01
C VAL A 463 34.38 15.42 4.82
N LYS A 464 35.22 15.74 3.82
CA LYS A 464 34.77 16.41 2.59
C LYS A 464 33.72 15.57 1.87
N THR A 465 33.97 14.26 1.70
CA THR A 465 33.01 13.32 1.10
C THR A 465 31.73 13.19 1.93
N LEU A 466 31.84 13.09 3.26
CA LEU A 466 30.69 13.03 4.15
C LEU A 466 29.83 14.30 4.07
N LYS A 467 30.46 15.49 4.01
CA LYS A 467 29.77 16.77 3.82
C LYS A 467 29.10 16.87 2.46
N GLN A 468 29.71 16.33 1.40
CA GLN A 468 29.12 16.30 0.06
C GLN A 468 27.83 15.46 0.00
N HIS A 469 27.76 14.36 0.76
CA HIS A 469 26.59 13.49 0.86
C HIS A 469 25.68 13.80 2.07
N LYS A 470 25.85 14.98 2.69
CA LYS A 470 25.03 15.40 3.82
C LYS A 470 23.58 15.59 3.38
N TYR A 471 22.68 14.82 3.97
CA TYR A 471 21.25 14.96 3.77
C TYR A 471 20.60 15.63 4.97
N ILE A 472 19.93 16.75 4.73
CA ILE A 472 19.11 17.44 5.74
C ILE A 472 17.64 17.14 5.42
N SER A 473 16.94 16.51 6.37
CA SER A 473 15.52 16.24 6.22
C SER A 473 14.69 17.46 6.61
N ILE A 474 13.46 17.56 6.08
CA ILE A 474 12.51 18.60 6.49
C ILE A 474 12.22 18.49 7.99
N ALA A 475 12.13 17.25 8.50
CA ALA A 475 11.92 16.97 9.90
C ALA A 475 13.04 17.54 10.80
N ASP A 476 14.30 17.43 10.39
CA ASP A 476 15.42 18.00 11.17
C ASP A 476 15.34 19.53 11.24
N VAL A 477 14.89 20.18 10.17
CA VAL A 477 14.66 21.64 10.16
C VAL A 477 13.52 22.01 11.09
N GLN A 478 12.41 21.27 11.06
CA GLN A 478 11.26 21.51 11.94
C GLN A 478 11.61 21.32 13.42
N ILE A 479 12.28 20.21 13.77
CA ILE A 479 12.74 19.97 15.16
C ILE A 479 13.64 21.12 15.62
N LYS A 480 14.57 21.56 14.77
CA LYS A 480 15.48 22.65 15.12
C LYS A 480 14.74 23.97 15.34
N ASN A 481 13.76 24.30 14.49
CA ASN A 481 12.95 25.50 14.64
C ASN A 481 12.17 25.49 15.96
N GLU A 482 11.60 24.35 16.34
CA GLU A 482 10.88 24.15 17.60
C GLU A 482 11.82 24.25 18.82
N GLU A 483 13.02 23.68 18.75
CA GLU A 483 14.04 23.85 19.79
C GLU A 483 14.49 25.31 19.94
N GLU A 484 14.52 26.09 18.86
CA GLU A 484 14.82 27.52 18.89
C GLU A 484 13.67 28.33 19.50
N LEU A 485 12.42 27.96 19.17
CA LEU A 485 11.21 28.56 19.73
C LEU A 485 11.12 28.32 21.23
N GLU A 486 11.37 27.09 21.70
CA GLU A 486 11.39 26.73 23.11
C GLU A 486 12.44 27.54 23.90
N LYS A 487 13.61 27.79 23.30
CA LYS A 487 14.68 28.59 23.93
C LYS A 487 14.34 30.08 23.99
N CYS A 488 13.59 30.61 23.02
CA CYS A 488 13.37 32.05 22.86
C CYS A 488 11.89 32.42 22.59
N PRO A 489 10.94 32.02 23.45
CA PRO A 489 9.49 32.15 23.17
C PRO A 489 9.04 33.61 23.07
N MET A 490 9.59 34.48 23.92
CA MET A 490 9.22 35.90 23.97
C MET A 490 9.75 36.72 22.78
N SER A 491 10.75 36.21 22.05
CA SER A 491 11.39 36.93 20.94
C SER A 491 10.86 36.51 19.56
N LEU A 492 10.44 35.24 19.43
CA LEU A 492 9.98 34.67 18.16
C LEU A 492 8.47 34.82 17.93
N GLY A 493 7.68 35.03 19.00
CA GLY A 493 6.22 35.23 18.89
C GLY A 493 5.46 33.94 18.59
N GLU A 494 4.16 34.06 18.30
CA GLU A 494 3.32 32.94 17.86
C GLU A 494 3.66 32.54 16.42
N GLU A 495 3.81 31.24 16.16
CA GLU A 495 4.01 30.73 14.81
C GLU A 495 2.72 30.88 13.99
N VAL A 496 2.83 31.48 12.81
CA VAL A 496 1.70 31.57 11.87
C VAL A 496 1.62 30.26 11.10
N VAL A 497 0.79 29.34 11.59
CA VAL A 497 0.56 28.04 10.94
C VAL A 497 -0.38 28.20 9.73
N PRO A 498 0.04 27.83 8.51
CA PRO A 498 -0.81 27.91 7.34
C PRO A 498 -1.97 26.92 7.43
N GLN A 499 -3.19 27.41 7.20
CA GLN A 499 -4.43 26.61 7.23
C GLN A 499 -4.57 25.76 5.96
N THR A 500 -3.67 24.78 5.80
CA THR A 500 -3.74 23.81 4.72
C THR A 500 -4.83 22.76 5.00
N PRO A 501 -5.34 22.05 3.98
CA PRO A 501 -6.28 20.94 4.19
C PRO A 501 -5.77 19.89 5.19
N CYS A 502 -4.46 19.61 5.17
CA CYS A 502 -3.82 18.69 6.10
C CYS A 502 -3.84 19.21 7.54
N GLU A 503 -3.59 20.50 7.73
CA GLU A 503 -3.60 21.14 9.04
C GLU A 503 -5.00 21.17 9.64
N ILE A 504 -6.01 21.55 8.85
CA ILE A 504 -7.41 21.59 9.30
C ILE A 504 -7.89 20.20 9.69
N LEU A 505 -7.56 19.19 8.89
CA LEU A 505 -7.88 17.80 9.23
C LEU A 505 -7.19 17.39 10.54
N TYR A 506 -5.89 17.68 10.69
CA TYR A 506 -5.15 17.33 11.91
C TYR A 506 -5.74 17.99 13.16
N GLN A 507 -6.06 19.28 13.08
CA GLN A 507 -6.67 20.04 14.18
C GLN A 507 -8.00 19.44 14.60
N GLY A 508 -8.87 19.12 13.65
CA GLY A 508 -10.14 18.47 13.95
C GLY A 508 -9.97 17.04 14.48
N MET A 509 -8.93 16.33 14.04
CA MET A 509 -8.64 14.99 14.55
C MET A 509 -8.02 14.99 15.95
N LEU A 510 -7.32 16.05 16.37
CA LEU A 510 -6.39 16.07 17.50
C LEU A 510 -6.99 15.49 18.80
N TYR A 511 -8.18 15.94 19.20
CA TYR A 511 -8.79 15.52 20.47
C TYR A 511 -9.23 14.04 20.48
N SER A 512 -9.65 13.53 19.33
CA SER A 512 -10.18 12.16 19.18
C SER A 512 -9.19 11.23 18.47
N LEU A 513 -7.96 11.70 18.19
CA LEU A 513 -6.94 10.98 17.45
C LEU A 513 -6.64 9.58 18.02
N PRO A 514 -6.49 9.39 19.35
CA PRO A 514 -6.26 8.06 19.91
C PRO A 514 -7.41 7.10 19.59
N GLN A 515 -8.66 7.60 19.64
CA GLN A 515 -9.84 6.80 19.37
C GLN A 515 -9.91 6.41 17.89
N TYR A 516 -9.58 7.33 16.98
CA TYR A 516 -9.52 7.03 15.53
C TYR A 516 -8.46 5.97 15.23
N MET A 517 -7.24 6.11 15.79
CA MET A 517 -6.17 5.14 15.57
C MET A 517 -6.53 3.76 16.12
N ILE A 518 -7.08 3.69 17.34
CA ILE A 518 -7.54 2.41 17.93
C ILE A 518 -8.67 1.79 17.11
N ALA A 519 -9.64 2.59 16.65
CA ALA A 519 -10.77 2.11 15.87
C ALA A 519 -10.31 1.49 14.54
N LEU A 520 -9.42 2.15 13.80
CA LEU A 520 -8.84 1.62 12.57
C LEU A 520 -8.08 0.31 12.83
N LEU A 521 -7.26 0.24 13.87
CA LEU A 521 -6.49 -0.97 14.18
C LEU A 521 -7.37 -2.13 14.66
N LYS A 522 -8.46 -1.86 15.37
CA LYS A 522 -9.44 -2.89 15.76
C LYS A 522 -10.11 -3.51 14.54
N ILE A 523 -10.54 -2.70 13.57
CA ILE A 523 -11.12 -3.20 12.32
C ILE A 523 -10.09 -3.98 11.51
N LEU A 524 -8.86 -3.46 11.42
CA LEU A 524 -7.76 -4.14 10.72
C LEU A 524 -7.45 -5.51 11.35
N LEU A 525 -7.49 -5.62 12.68
CA LEU A 525 -7.32 -6.89 13.39
C LEU A 525 -8.47 -7.87 13.12
N ALA A 526 -9.72 -7.41 13.04
CA ALA A 526 -10.87 -8.25 12.71
C ALA A 526 -10.80 -8.78 11.26
N ALA A 527 -10.26 -7.97 10.35
CA ALA A 527 -10.05 -8.35 8.95
C ALA A 527 -8.78 -9.20 8.72
N ALA A 528 -7.95 -9.43 9.74
CA ALA A 528 -6.73 -10.21 9.60
C ALA A 528 -7.02 -11.67 9.16
N PRO A 529 -6.26 -12.25 8.22
CA PRO A 529 -6.51 -13.61 7.70
C PRO A 529 -6.50 -14.71 8.77
N THR A 530 -5.76 -14.52 9.85
CA THR A 530 -5.64 -15.45 10.98
C THR A 530 -6.63 -15.17 12.12
N SER A 531 -7.56 -14.23 11.97
CA SER A 531 -8.61 -13.99 12.98
C SER A 531 -9.56 -15.20 13.05
N LYS A 532 -9.76 -15.75 14.26
CA LYS A 532 -10.77 -16.80 14.50
C LYS A 532 -12.07 -16.12 14.90
N ALA A 533 -13.19 -16.54 14.32
CA ALA A 533 -14.53 -15.96 14.55
C ALA A 533 -15.00 -15.89 16.02
N LYS A 534 -14.33 -16.57 16.96
CA LYS A 534 -14.65 -16.53 18.40
C LYS A 534 -13.98 -15.38 19.17
N THR A 535 -13.06 -14.63 18.56
CA THR A 535 -12.30 -13.56 19.23
C THR A 535 -12.61 -12.15 18.74
N ASP A 536 -13.54 -12.00 17.79
CA ASP A 536 -13.80 -10.71 17.17
C ASP A 536 -14.75 -9.89 18.05
N SER A 537 -14.21 -8.85 18.69
CA SER A 537 -14.99 -7.89 19.48
C SER A 537 -15.96 -7.04 18.65
N ILE A 538 -15.85 -7.10 17.32
CA ILE A 538 -16.64 -6.34 16.35
C ILE A 538 -17.01 -7.24 15.16
N ASN A 539 -18.24 -7.10 14.63
CA ASN A 539 -18.70 -7.86 13.47
C ASN A 539 -18.55 -7.04 12.18
N ILE A 540 -17.43 -7.21 11.48
CA ILE A 540 -17.17 -6.54 10.20
C ILE A 540 -17.96 -7.16 9.03
N LEU A 541 -18.63 -8.30 9.23
CA LEU A 541 -19.28 -9.05 8.15
C LEU A 541 -20.77 -8.72 7.98
N ALA A 542 -21.33 -7.84 8.82
CA ALA A 542 -22.73 -7.41 8.72
C ALA A 542 -23.11 -6.90 7.31
N ASP A 543 -22.13 -6.39 6.56
CA ASP A 543 -22.26 -5.83 5.21
C ASP A 543 -22.21 -6.84 4.06
N VAL A 544 -21.98 -8.10 4.38
CA VAL A 544 -21.89 -9.19 3.39
C VAL A 544 -22.93 -10.25 3.68
N LEU A 545 -23.31 -10.42 4.95
CA LEU A 545 -24.24 -11.45 5.37
C LEU A 545 -25.66 -11.19 4.81
N PRO A 546 -26.22 -12.15 4.05
CA PRO A 546 -27.60 -12.06 3.58
C PRO A 546 -28.60 -12.16 4.73
N GLU A 547 -29.85 -11.75 4.48
CA GLU A 547 -30.95 -11.91 5.42
C GLU A 547 -31.30 -13.40 5.64
N GLU A 548 -31.29 -14.18 4.55
CA GLU A 548 -31.44 -15.63 4.58
C GLU A 548 -30.10 -16.32 4.31
N MET A 549 -29.69 -17.23 5.21
CA MET A 549 -28.43 -17.95 5.06
C MET A 549 -28.47 -18.92 3.86
N PRO A 550 -27.35 -19.06 3.13
CA PRO A 550 -27.31 -19.87 1.93
C PRO A 550 -27.58 -21.35 2.24
N ILE A 551 -28.50 -21.95 1.48
CA ILE A 551 -28.89 -23.37 1.63
C ILE A 551 -28.11 -24.30 0.69
N THR A 552 -27.55 -23.75 -0.40
CA THR A 552 -26.80 -24.54 -1.39
C THR A 552 -25.29 -24.40 -1.21
N VAL A 553 -24.54 -25.42 -1.63
CA VAL A 553 -23.07 -25.40 -1.63
C VAL A 553 -22.54 -24.23 -2.46
N LEU A 554 -23.14 -23.99 -3.64
CA LEU A 554 -22.74 -22.90 -4.54
C LEU A 554 -22.90 -21.53 -3.86
N GLN A 555 -24.05 -21.24 -3.24
CA GLN A 555 -24.26 -19.97 -2.55
C GLN A 555 -23.34 -19.82 -1.35
N SER A 556 -23.03 -20.91 -0.64
CA SER A 556 -22.08 -20.91 0.46
C SER A 556 -20.64 -20.62 -0.01
N MET A 557 -20.21 -21.22 -1.13
CA MET A 557 -18.90 -20.94 -1.75
C MET A 557 -18.81 -19.47 -2.21
N LYS A 558 -19.84 -18.96 -2.90
CA LYS A 558 -19.94 -17.56 -3.31
C LYS A 558 -19.81 -16.61 -2.11
N LEU A 559 -20.52 -16.89 -1.01
CA LEU A 559 -20.45 -16.10 0.21
C LEU A 559 -19.05 -16.16 0.85
N GLY A 560 -18.40 -17.34 0.85
CA GLY A 560 -17.04 -17.50 1.36
C GLY A 560 -16.00 -16.65 0.61
N ILE A 561 -16.10 -16.61 -0.72
CA ILE A 561 -15.25 -15.75 -1.57
C ILE A 561 -15.51 -14.28 -1.26
N ASP A 562 -16.77 -13.84 -1.19
CA ASP A 562 -17.14 -12.44 -0.93
C ASP A 562 -16.69 -12.00 0.49
N VAL A 563 -16.75 -12.88 1.48
CA VAL A 563 -16.22 -12.61 2.84
C VAL A 563 -14.71 -12.36 2.81
N ASN A 564 -13.94 -13.17 2.07
CA ASN A 564 -12.50 -12.96 1.94
C ASN A 564 -12.18 -11.66 1.18
N ARG A 565 -12.89 -11.41 0.07
CA ARG A 565 -12.80 -10.16 -0.70
C ARG A 565 -13.07 -8.94 0.18
N HIS A 566 -14.11 -9.01 1.00
CA HIS A 566 -14.49 -7.96 1.92
C HIS A 566 -13.38 -7.65 2.93
N LYS A 567 -12.76 -8.69 3.52
CA LYS A 567 -11.61 -8.53 4.42
C LYS A 567 -10.42 -7.88 3.71
N GLU A 568 -10.10 -8.32 2.49
CA GLU A 568 -9.01 -7.75 1.69
C GLU A 568 -9.22 -6.26 1.38
N ILE A 569 -10.43 -5.87 0.95
CA ILE A 569 -10.77 -4.47 0.67
C ILE A 569 -10.65 -3.61 1.94
N ILE A 570 -11.09 -4.12 3.10
CA ILE A 570 -10.92 -3.42 4.38
C ILE A 570 -9.44 -3.24 4.72
N VAL A 571 -8.64 -4.30 4.59
CA VAL A 571 -7.19 -4.26 4.85
C VAL A 571 -6.51 -3.25 3.92
N LYS A 572 -6.83 -3.28 2.62
CA LYS A 572 -6.36 -2.32 1.60
C LYS A 572 -6.71 -0.89 2.03
N SER A 573 -7.98 -0.63 2.33
CA SER A 573 -8.50 0.71 2.66
C SER A 573 -7.82 1.30 3.91
N ILE A 574 -7.75 0.54 5.00
CA ILE A 574 -7.16 1.01 6.26
C ILE A 574 -5.65 1.20 6.12
N SER A 575 -4.96 0.28 5.46
CA SER A 575 -3.50 0.37 5.29
C SER A 575 -3.12 1.60 4.49
N THR A 576 -3.81 1.85 3.37
CA THR A 576 -3.55 3.04 2.55
C THR A 576 -3.93 4.33 3.26
N LEU A 577 -5.07 4.35 3.97
CA LEU A 577 -5.48 5.49 4.79
C LEU A 577 -4.41 5.84 5.84
N LEU A 578 -3.93 4.85 6.62
CA LEU A 578 -2.89 5.06 7.63
C LEU A 578 -1.58 5.56 7.00
N LEU A 579 -1.17 4.99 5.87
CA LEU A 579 0.04 5.43 5.16
C LEU A 579 -0.08 6.86 4.63
N LEU A 580 -1.23 7.24 4.08
CA LEU A 580 -1.49 8.60 3.60
C LEU A 580 -1.44 9.60 4.77
N LEU A 581 -2.14 9.32 5.88
CA LEU A 581 -2.14 10.18 7.07
C LEU A 581 -0.73 10.36 7.64
N LEU A 582 0.02 9.26 7.83
CA LEU A 582 1.38 9.33 8.37
C LEU A 582 2.30 10.15 7.47
N LYS A 583 2.21 9.98 6.15
CA LYS A 583 3.06 10.70 5.21
C LYS A 583 2.71 12.19 5.12
N HIS A 584 1.42 12.52 5.04
CA HIS A 584 0.95 13.91 4.98
C HIS A 584 1.21 14.65 6.28
N PHE A 585 0.89 14.06 7.44
CA PHE A 585 1.22 14.67 8.73
C PHE A 585 2.72 14.85 8.94
N LYS A 586 3.55 13.91 8.49
CA LYS A 586 5.01 14.07 8.54
C LYS A 586 5.50 15.22 7.67
N LEU A 587 4.91 15.40 6.49
CA LEU A 587 5.27 16.52 5.62
C LEU A 587 4.78 17.84 6.21
N ASN A 588 3.60 17.86 6.83
CA ASN A 588 3.02 19.03 7.49
C ASN A 588 3.87 19.44 8.69
N HIS A 589 3.99 18.57 9.70
CA HIS A 589 4.87 18.77 10.85
C HIS A 589 5.35 17.45 11.49
N ILE A 590 6.64 17.36 11.80
CA ILE A 590 7.23 16.15 12.39
C ILE A 590 6.57 15.71 13.70
N TYR A 591 6.18 16.64 14.58
CA TYR A 591 5.52 16.29 15.84
C TYR A 591 4.07 15.83 15.66
N GLN A 592 3.38 16.24 14.58
CA GLN A 592 2.08 15.67 14.25
C GLN A 592 2.21 14.20 13.89
N PHE A 593 3.22 13.86 13.07
CA PHE A 593 3.57 12.49 12.75
C PHE A 593 3.98 11.67 13.98
N GLU A 594 4.82 12.25 14.85
CA GLU A 594 5.26 11.57 16.08
C GLU A 594 4.09 11.25 16.99
N TYR A 595 3.18 12.22 17.20
CA TYR A 595 1.99 12.04 18.02
C TYR A 595 1.08 10.93 17.49
N VAL A 596 0.81 10.92 16.18
CA VAL A 596 0.02 9.85 15.51
C VAL A 596 0.73 8.50 15.66
N SER A 597 2.04 8.46 15.44
CA SER A 597 2.85 7.25 15.50
C SER A 597 2.90 6.66 16.92
N GLN A 598 3.00 7.50 17.95
CA GLN A 598 2.93 7.05 19.35
C GLN A 598 1.62 6.32 19.64
N HIS A 599 0.49 6.89 19.23
CA HIS A 599 -0.81 6.24 19.44
C HIS A 599 -0.95 4.91 18.68
N LEU A 600 -0.40 4.81 17.47
CA LEU A 600 -0.34 3.54 16.75
C LEU A 600 0.49 2.49 17.50
N VAL A 601 1.65 2.88 18.04
CA VAL A 601 2.52 1.98 18.82
C VAL A 601 1.83 1.54 20.10
N PHE A 602 1.22 2.46 20.86
CA PHE A 602 0.48 2.15 22.09
C PHE A 602 -0.74 1.25 21.84
N ALA A 603 -1.37 1.38 20.67
CA ALA A 603 -2.48 0.51 20.25
C ALA A 603 -2.03 -0.85 19.67
N ASN A 604 -0.76 -1.24 19.84
CA ASN A 604 -0.18 -2.50 19.36
C ASN A 604 -0.19 -2.68 17.84
N CYS A 605 0.00 -1.59 17.08
CA CYS A 605 0.11 -1.64 15.62
C CYS A 605 1.29 -2.53 15.14
N ILE A 606 2.45 -2.47 15.81
CA ILE A 606 3.63 -3.26 15.42
C ILE A 606 3.35 -4.78 15.50
N PRO A 607 2.88 -5.34 16.63
CA PRO A 607 2.44 -6.74 16.67
C PRO A 607 1.40 -7.11 15.60
N LEU A 608 0.46 -6.20 15.30
CA LEU A 608 -0.54 -6.41 14.27
C LEU A 608 0.08 -6.55 12.87
N ILE A 609 0.99 -5.64 12.51
CA ILE A 609 1.73 -5.72 11.24
C ILE A 609 2.54 -7.02 11.16
N LEU A 610 3.22 -7.40 12.24
CA LEU A 610 3.96 -8.67 12.30
C LEU A 610 3.04 -9.88 12.10
N LYS A 611 1.79 -9.83 12.58
CA LYS A 611 0.79 -10.88 12.35
C LYS A 611 0.41 -11.01 10.86
N PHE A 612 0.36 -9.90 10.12
CA PHE A 612 0.17 -9.91 8.66
C PHE A 612 1.39 -10.42 7.91
N PHE A 613 2.61 -10.15 8.39
CA PHE A 613 3.82 -10.70 7.76
C PHE A 613 4.10 -12.15 8.12
N ASN A 614 3.64 -12.62 9.28
CA ASN A 614 3.76 -14.00 9.73
C ASN A 614 2.69 -14.91 9.13
N GLN A 615 2.48 -14.79 7.81
CA GLN A 615 1.62 -15.65 7.02
C GLN A 615 2.37 -16.10 5.77
N ASN A 616 1.86 -17.10 5.05
CA ASN A 616 2.44 -17.48 3.78
C ASN A 616 2.12 -16.38 2.74
N ILE A 617 3.06 -15.44 2.62
CA ILE A 617 2.97 -14.26 1.74
C ILE A 617 2.69 -14.68 0.29
N LEU A 618 3.31 -15.76 -0.18
CA LEU A 618 3.08 -16.25 -1.54
C LEU A 618 1.62 -16.65 -1.73
N SER A 619 1.07 -17.49 -0.85
CA SER A 619 -0.34 -17.90 -0.92
C SER A 619 -1.31 -16.73 -0.78
N TYR A 620 -0.96 -15.73 0.02
CA TYR A 620 -1.78 -14.53 0.21
C TYR A 620 -1.80 -13.65 -1.05
N ILE A 621 -0.66 -13.45 -1.70
CA ILE A 621 -0.56 -12.66 -2.94
C ILE A 621 -1.22 -13.39 -4.11
N THR A 622 -1.14 -14.72 -4.17
CA THR A 622 -1.74 -15.50 -5.25
C THR A 622 -3.22 -15.82 -5.03
N ALA A 623 -3.80 -15.44 -3.88
CA ALA A 623 -5.21 -15.71 -3.59
C ALA A 623 -6.11 -14.93 -4.55
N LYS A 624 -7.12 -15.61 -5.11
CA LYS A 624 -8.11 -15.01 -6.01
C LYS A 624 -9.45 -14.95 -5.30
N ASN A 625 -9.77 -13.79 -4.74
CA ASN A 625 -11.04 -13.55 -4.05
C ASN A 625 -12.02 -12.69 -4.87
N SER A 626 -11.87 -12.61 -6.19
CA SER A 626 -12.81 -11.93 -7.09
C SER A 626 -13.47 -12.89 -8.09
N ILE A 627 -14.71 -12.60 -8.44
CA ILE A 627 -15.49 -13.28 -9.46
C ILE A 627 -15.83 -12.22 -10.52
N SER A 628 -15.05 -12.18 -11.60
CA SER A 628 -15.11 -11.11 -12.62
C SER A 628 -16.51 -10.87 -13.19
N VAL A 629 -17.28 -11.94 -13.42
CA VAL A 629 -18.65 -11.87 -13.95
C VAL A 629 -19.63 -11.18 -12.99
N LEU A 630 -19.33 -11.19 -11.68
CA LEU A 630 -20.14 -10.55 -10.65
C LEU A 630 -19.67 -9.13 -10.30
N ASP A 631 -18.53 -8.71 -10.83
CA ASP A 631 -17.97 -7.39 -10.57
C ASP A 631 -18.72 -6.32 -11.35
N TYR A 632 -18.98 -5.19 -10.70
CA TYR A 632 -19.55 -4.01 -11.36
C TYR A 632 -18.45 -3.33 -12.19
N PRO A 633 -18.71 -2.87 -13.43
CA PRO A 633 -20.02 -2.78 -14.09
C PRO A 633 -20.46 -4.03 -14.89
N CYS A 634 -19.58 -5.01 -15.09
CA CYS A 634 -19.82 -6.19 -15.93
C CYS A 634 -21.16 -6.90 -15.60
N CYS A 635 -21.44 -7.10 -14.31
CA CYS A 635 -22.63 -7.79 -13.83
C CYS A 635 -23.97 -7.08 -14.08
N THR A 636 -23.95 -5.84 -14.59
CA THR A 636 -25.15 -5.05 -14.86
C THR A 636 -25.59 -5.07 -16.32
N ILE A 637 -24.70 -5.48 -17.23
CA ILE A 637 -24.92 -5.44 -18.69
C ILE A 637 -25.13 -6.86 -19.24
N GLN A 638 -24.30 -7.81 -18.79
CA GLN A 638 -24.38 -9.19 -19.28
C GLN A 638 -25.38 -9.98 -18.44
N ASP A 639 -26.25 -10.76 -19.12
CA ASP A 639 -27.04 -11.78 -18.45
C ASP A 639 -26.08 -12.73 -17.74
N LEU A 640 -26.22 -12.86 -16.41
CA LEU A 640 -25.30 -13.69 -15.64
C LEU A 640 -25.34 -15.13 -16.19
N PRO A 641 -24.23 -15.69 -16.68
CA PRO A 641 -24.17 -17.11 -16.98
C PRO A 641 -24.50 -17.90 -15.71
N GLU A 642 -25.16 -19.06 -15.88
CA GLU A 642 -25.39 -19.97 -14.76
C GLU A 642 -24.04 -20.35 -14.13
N LEU A 643 -23.74 -19.79 -12.96
CA LEU A 643 -22.53 -20.13 -12.21
C LEU A 643 -22.61 -21.61 -11.82
N THR A 644 -21.83 -22.45 -12.48
CA THR A 644 -21.66 -23.85 -12.09
C THR A 644 -20.59 -23.96 -10.99
N THR A 645 -20.67 -25.00 -10.16
CA THR A 645 -19.62 -25.26 -9.17
C THR A 645 -18.26 -25.45 -9.83
N GLU A 646 -18.22 -26.05 -11.02
CA GLU A 646 -17.00 -26.24 -11.83
C GLU A 646 -16.39 -24.91 -12.26
N SER A 647 -17.20 -23.93 -12.68
CA SER A 647 -16.70 -22.59 -13.05
C SER A 647 -16.05 -21.83 -11.88
N LEU A 648 -16.51 -22.05 -10.64
CA LEU A 648 -15.87 -21.49 -9.45
C LEU A 648 -14.59 -22.25 -9.06
N TYR A 649 -14.51 -23.55 -9.35
CA TYR A 649 -13.31 -24.34 -9.11
C TYR A 649 -12.21 -24.06 -10.14
N GLU A 650 -12.54 -23.77 -11.40
CA GLU A 650 -11.56 -23.41 -12.43
C GLU A 650 -10.92 -22.02 -12.21
N LEU A 651 -11.55 -21.17 -11.37
CA LEU A 651 -11.02 -19.86 -10.98
C LEU A 651 -10.00 -19.95 -9.82
N TRP A 652 -9.90 -21.10 -9.14
CA TRP A 652 -8.97 -21.40 -8.04
C TRP A 652 -7.89 -22.39 -8.47
#